data_AF-A0A7C4LR72-F1
#
_entry.id   AF-A0A7C4LR72-F1
#
_cell.length_a   1.000
_cell.length_b   1.000
_cell.length_c   1.000
_cell.angle_alpha   90.00
_cell.angle_beta   90.00
_cell.angle_gamma   90.00
#
_symmetry.space_group_name_H-M   'P 1'
#
loop_
_entity.id
_entity.type
_entity.pdbx_description
1 polymer ?
#
loop_
_entity_poly.entity_id
_entity_poly.type
_entity_poly.pdbx_seq_one_letter_code
_entity_poly.pdbx_strand_id
1 'polypeptide(L)'
;MRFPERPIMPTPMNQDPPRYICRRRLRLLLLSVLLASFVLGASAFAAAPKPNIIVILVDDIGVGDFGFTGGKDFPTPNIDRLAREGVVFSHGYAMPSCSPTRAALLTGRYPQRFGIEDNRPLDGPRDGLDRSEILLPQKLREAGYATKLVGKWHLGKGNQSEFAPRNRGFDEFFGYFGAAGTYVNPVFSRDGAEKQHEGYNTDLLTDEACRIIKAAAGKPFFLHLAYMAAHHQQVARPQDLARVAHLSGVRQRGAAIMVNLDDNIGRLLDTLQQTGLDTNTLVFFISDNGAEPPLLGTSNGPHRGQKFDVLEGGIRVPFAARWPGTLPAGKRFEPMVHVMDVFPTALAAAGLTVPANLDGVNLLPYVLGKTNGVPHSQLCWLFNDHKEWRIPGRDTNLARPLRAIREGNFKLVMEGDNAPELYDVVADPGEANNLAARDPERVAQMKRTYEAWRAQMKPQVIPDDHPLYGRYKKMAPGRAGKEAVLLRINALGEANQAAVLTTASLKQYVEQFNALDEEIYRQAIPNAEAYEFLKDNIPLFSCPDKLIERTYYFRWWTYRKHIKQTPVGYIITEFLPEVPWAGKYNAIPCAGMHHFMEGRWLRDPKFLRDYANFWARHAGMRNDEFKAVLGHGFPFPSALYNFHLVHPSRDLLIDLYPELAGNYAELKTRRGTPTGLFWSKDGSWLGDGMEVGISGQGIRPTINSYMYAQARALAYIAEIRGETNAAVEFNREADFIADRMMDLLWDEKAGFFKVIRQKDISTRKLADVREQIGFVPWYFSIPSKGKGYERAWEQLMDPEGFFAPFGPTTAEQRHPGFRVAYQGHECQWNGPSWPYATAQTLTAMANVLNDYPQTNISKQDYFKILQIYANSHAFRQIPVGAAESNVVVRLDQPWIDENLNPQTGDWLARTRLEVQGKNGHKPPKERGKDYNHSTFCDLIITGLVGLRPRADDLIEVNPLLPPDTWDWFCLDKVSYRNRTITIIWDKTGRKFGKGPGLFILADGREIARAPSLSRVVASLTR
;
A
#
# COMPACT_ATOMS: atom_id res chain seq x y z
N MET A 1 41.65 -121.27 -42.68
CA MET A 1 41.23 -122.01 -43.89
C MET A 1 40.74 -120.96 -44.89
N ARG A 2 41.54 -120.55 -45.90
CA ARG A 2 41.62 -121.15 -47.26
C ARG A 2 40.19 -121.32 -47.84
N PHE A 3 39.71 -120.74 -48.94
CA PHE A 3 40.13 -120.11 -50.23
C PHE A 3 38.78 -119.88 -51.02
N PRO A 4 38.66 -119.39 -52.28
CA PRO A 4 39.60 -118.70 -53.18
C PRO A 4 39.05 -117.48 -53.98
N GLU A 5 40.04 -116.76 -54.54
CA GLU A 5 40.25 -116.07 -55.84
C GLU A 5 39.17 -115.91 -56.95
N ARG A 6 39.10 -114.66 -57.49
CA ARG A 6 39.21 -114.18 -58.92
C ARG A 6 38.17 -114.56 -60.02
N PRO A 7 38.08 -113.86 -61.20
CA PRO A 7 38.64 -112.56 -61.63
C PRO A 7 37.74 -111.65 -62.57
N ILE A 8 38.34 -110.52 -63.00
CA ILE A 8 38.25 -109.72 -64.27
C ILE A 8 37.38 -108.44 -64.35
N MET A 9 38.11 -107.36 -64.67
CA MET A 9 37.88 -106.01 -65.26
C MET A 9 36.80 -105.88 -66.39
N PRO A 10 36.41 -104.66 -66.87
CA PRO A 10 37.21 -103.42 -66.98
C PRO A 10 36.55 -102.05 -66.65
N THR A 11 37.42 -101.03 -66.60
CA THR A 11 37.23 -99.56 -66.59
C THR A 11 36.48 -99.04 -67.85
N PRO A 12 35.97 -97.77 -67.94
CA PRO A 12 36.62 -96.55 -67.44
C PRO A 12 35.75 -95.38 -66.91
N MET A 13 36.50 -94.41 -66.35
CA MET A 13 36.33 -92.94 -66.40
C MET A 13 35.36 -92.19 -65.49
N ASN A 14 36.04 -91.38 -64.66
CA ASN A 14 35.87 -89.95 -64.40
C ASN A 14 34.92 -89.43 -63.32
N GLN A 15 35.60 -88.95 -62.28
CA GLN A 15 35.56 -87.59 -61.71
C GLN A 15 34.46 -87.21 -60.72
N ASP A 16 34.96 -87.20 -59.48
CA ASP A 16 34.78 -86.25 -58.37
C ASP A 16 33.77 -86.50 -57.23
N PRO A 17 34.20 -86.27 -55.96
CA PRO A 17 33.54 -86.72 -54.72
C PRO A 17 33.11 -85.49 -53.84
N PRO A 18 32.91 -85.55 -52.51
CA PRO A 18 32.39 -86.60 -51.61
C PRO A 18 31.26 -86.13 -50.65
N ARG A 19 30.52 -87.13 -50.13
CA ARG A 19 30.21 -87.44 -48.71
C ARG A 19 30.08 -86.34 -47.62
N TYR A 20 28.94 -86.44 -46.94
CA TYR A 20 28.71 -86.43 -45.47
C TYR A 20 29.26 -85.27 -44.62
N ILE A 21 28.34 -84.41 -44.14
CA ILE A 21 28.12 -84.01 -42.73
C ILE A 21 26.92 -83.06 -42.76
N CYS A 22 25.76 -83.41 -42.20
CA CYS A 22 24.78 -82.39 -41.77
C CYS A 22 23.56 -82.84 -40.93
N ARG A 23 23.60 -83.95 -40.18
CA ARG A 23 22.55 -84.20 -39.16
C ARG A 23 22.64 -83.29 -37.91
N ARG A 24 23.67 -82.43 -37.81
CA ARG A 24 23.73 -81.32 -36.84
C ARG A 24 23.08 -80.02 -37.32
N ARG A 25 22.89 -79.81 -38.63
CA ARG A 25 22.35 -78.52 -39.13
C ARG A 25 20.83 -78.42 -39.13
N LEU A 26 20.08 -79.53 -39.13
CA LEU A 26 18.61 -79.45 -39.09
C LEU A 26 18.04 -79.19 -37.69
N ARG A 27 18.70 -79.69 -36.63
CA ARG A 27 18.39 -79.27 -35.24
C ARG A 27 18.86 -77.84 -34.95
N LEU A 28 19.96 -77.39 -35.55
CA LEU A 28 20.42 -76.00 -35.45
C LEU A 28 19.57 -75.03 -36.28
N LEU A 29 19.01 -75.44 -37.43
CA LEU A 29 18.07 -74.61 -38.21
C LEU A 29 16.69 -74.48 -37.55
N LEU A 30 16.15 -75.56 -36.96
CA LEU A 30 14.91 -75.48 -36.20
C LEU A 30 15.10 -74.73 -34.87
N LEU A 31 16.24 -74.86 -34.18
CA LEU A 31 16.55 -73.99 -33.04
C LEU A 31 16.77 -72.54 -33.45
N SER A 32 17.36 -72.25 -34.62
CA SER A 32 17.59 -70.86 -35.07
C SER A 32 16.37 -70.22 -35.71
N VAL A 33 15.41 -70.97 -36.23
CA VAL A 33 14.09 -70.45 -36.64
C VAL A 33 13.17 -70.26 -35.43
N LEU A 34 13.26 -71.11 -34.39
CA LEU A 34 12.60 -70.85 -33.10
C LEU A 34 13.27 -69.72 -32.29
N LEU A 35 14.61 -69.57 -32.36
CA LEU A 35 15.31 -68.40 -31.80
C LEU A 35 15.05 -67.13 -32.61
N ALA A 36 14.96 -67.19 -33.94
CA ALA A 36 14.63 -66.04 -34.78
C ALA A 36 13.16 -65.63 -34.61
N SER A 37 12.26 -66.58 -34.31
CA SER A 37 10.87 -66.26 -33.92
C SER A 37 10.78 -65.69 -32.50
N PHE A 38 11.72 -66.04 -31.61
CA PHE A 38 11.87 -65.39 -30.30
C PHE A 38 12.55 -64.01 -30.37
N VAL A 39 13.43 -63.79 -31.36
CA VAL A 39 14.13 -62.51 -31.59
C VAL A 39 13.30 -61.51 -32.40
N LEU A 40 12.38 -61.97 -33.27
CA LEU A 40 11.38 -61.13 -33.93
C LEU A 40 10.10 -60.92 -33.10
N GLY A 41 9.89 -61.73 -32.06
CA GLY A 41 8.84 -61.54 -31.04
C GLY A 41 9.23 -60.55 -29.93
N ALA A 42 10.52 -60.24 -29.78
CA ALA A 42 10.97 -59.06 -29.07
C ALA A 42 10.77 -57.83 -29.96
N SER A 43 9.50 -57.53 -30.29
CA SER A 43 9.15 -56.13 -30.50
C SER A 43 9.72 -55.42 -29.29
N ALA A 44 10.72 -54.56 -29.52
CA ALA A 44 11.19 -53.65 -28.50
C ALA A 44 9.93 -53.09 -27.86
N PHE A 45 9.65 -53.49 -26.61
CA PHE A 45 8.72 -52.75 -25.78
C PHE A 45 9.38 -51.39 -25.70
N ALA A 46 9.08 -50.51 -26.66
CA ALA A 46 9.43 -49.12 -26.60
C ALA A 46 8.84 -48.70 -25.27
N ALA A 47 9.72 -48.46 -24.29
CA ALA A 47 9.30 -48.01 -22.98
C ALA A 47 8.31 -46.87 -23.22
N ALA A 48 7.12 -46.95 -22.61
CA ALA A 48 6.05 -45.99 -22.86
C ALA A 48 6.66 -44.57 -22.80
N PRO A 49 6.42 -43.73 -23.82
CA PRO A 49 7.11 -42.47 -23.95
C PRO A 49 6.89 -41.65 -22.69
N LYS A 50 7.98 -41.19 -22.08
CA LYS A 50 7.94 -40.34 -20.88
C LYS A 50 7.03 -39.13 -21.16
N PRO A 51 6.07 -38.80 -20.27
CA PRO A 51 5.16 -37.68 -20.49
C PRO A 51 5.88 -36.35 -20.32
N ASN A 52 5.43 -35.32 -21.01
CA ASN A 52 5.77 -33.95 -20.65
C ASN A 52 5.07 -33.56 -19.35
N ILE A 53 5.64 -32.63 -18.61
CA ILE A 53 5.09 -32.19 -17.33
C ILE A 53 5.03 -30.66 -17.34
N ILE A 54 3.84 -30.11 -17.13
CA ILE A 54 3.62 -28.67 -17.00
C ILE A 54 3.03 -28.40 -15.62
N VAL A 55 3.64 -27.47 -14.88
CA VAL A 55 3.08 -26.98 -13.63
C VAL A 55 2.76 -25.50 -13.81
N ILE A 56 1.47 -25.22 -13.93
CA ILE A 56 0.92 -23.86 -13.98
C ILE A 56 0.68 -23.42 -12.54
N LEU A 57 1.41 -22.39 -12.12
CA LEU A 57 1.29 -21.79 -10.81
C LEU A 57 0.81 -20.35 -10.97
N VAL A 58 -0.34 -20.03 -10.39
CA VAL A 58 -0.93 -18.69 -10.38
C VAL A 58 -0.72 -18.05 -9.00
N ASP A 59 -0.89 -16.73 -8.89
CA ASP A 59 -0.41 -15.96 -7.73
C ASP A 59 -1.56 -15.14 -7.11
N ASP A 60 -1.80 -15.33 -5.82
CA ASP A 60 -2.85 -14.67 -5.02
C ASP A 60 -4.31 -14.89 -5.49
N ILE A 61 -4.62 -16.08 -5.99
CA ILE A 61 -5.98 -16.43 -6.45
C ILE A 61 -6.58 -17.54 -5.60
N GLY A 62 -7.77 -17.29 -5.06
CA GLY A 62 -8.50 -18.23 -4.22
C GLY A 62 -9.49 -19.08 -5.01
N VAL A 63 -10.17 -20.00 -4.31
CA VAL A 63 -11.15 -20.92 -4.93
C VAL A 63 -12.45 -20.23 -5.37
N GLY A 64 -12.67 -18.96 -5.05
CA GLY A 64 -13.91 -18.25 -5.40
C GLY A 64 -13.98 -17.75 -6.84
N ASP A 65 -12.89 -17.88 -7.62
CA ASP A 65 -12.74 -17.22 -8.92
C ASP A 65 -12.96 -18.12 -10.15
N PHE A 66 -13.05 -19.44 -9.97
CA PHE A 66 -13.18 -20.39 -11.09
C PHE A 66 -14.49 -21.15 -11.05
N GLY A 67 -15.06 -21.42 -12.23
CA GLY A 67 -16.30 -22.19 -12.35
C GLY A 67 -16.17 -23.59 -11.76
N PHE A 68 -15.04 -24.28 -11.97
CA PHE A 68 -14.81 -25.63 -11.44
C PHE A 68 -14.73 -25.70 -9.90
N THR A 69 -14.48 -24.58 -9.22
CA THR A 69 -14.52 -24.45 -7.75
C THR A 69 -15.78 -23.74 -7.24
N GLY A 70 -16.71 -23.37 -8.13
CA GLY A 70 -18.01 -22.79 -7.79
C GLY A 70 -18.11 -21.27 -7.90
N GLY A 71 -17.10 -20.60 -8.47
CA GLY A 71 -17.13 -19.18 -8.82
C GLY A 71 -18.21 -18.87 -9.87
N LYS A 72 -18.87 -17.71 -9.72
CA LYS A 72 -20.03 -17.31 -10.55
C LYS A 72 -19.95 -15.91 -11.14
N ASP A 73 -18.97 -15.12 -10.74
CA ASP A 73 -18.91 -13.70 -11.08
C ASP A 73 -18.55 -13.46 -12.54
N PHE A 74 -17.73 -14.33 -13.13
CA PHE A 74 -17.31 -14.29 -14.53
C PHE A 74 -16.92 -15.71 -15.00
N PRO A 75 -17.00 -16.01 -16.30
CA PRO A 75 -16.66 -17.33 -16.82
C PRO A 75 -15.14 -17.52 -16.98
N THR A 76 -14.66 -18.73 -16.67
CA THR A 76 -13.27 -19.18 -16.92
C THR A 76 -13.26 -20.47 -17.75
N PRO A 77 -13.76 -20.43 -19.00
CA PRO A 77 -14.08 -21.63 -19.77
C PRO A 77 -12.86 -22.52 -20.08
N ASN A 78 -11.66 -21.96 -20.22
CA ASN A 78 -10.46 -22.72 -20.56
C ASN A 78 -9.83 -23.40 -19.34
N ILE A 79 -9.82 -22.71 -18.20
CA ILE A 79 -9.41 -23.29 -16.92
C ILE A 79 -10.42 -24.35 -16.47
N ASP A 80 -11.71 -24.10 -16.67
CA ASP A 80 -12.77 -25.09 -16.43
C ASP A 80 -12.66 -26.28 -17.41
N ARG A 81 -12.19 -26.06 -18.64
CA ARG A 81 -11.84 -27.14 -19.58
C ARG A 81 -10.72 -28.01 -19.03
N LEU A 82 -9.64 -27.40 -18.51
CA LEU A 82 -8.54 -28.13 -17.88
C LEU A 82 -9.06 -29.04 -16.76
N ALA A 83 -9.88 -28.49 -15.87
CA ALA A 83 -10.49 -29.21 -14.75
C ALA A 83 -11.42 -30.33 -15.22
N ARG A 84 -12.31 -30.05 -16.18
CA ARG A 84 -13.31 -31.02 -16.71
C ARG A 84 -12.66 -32.18 -17.44
N GLU A 85 -11.56 -31.95 -18.15
CA GLU A 85 -10.82 -33.00 -18.86
C GLU A 85 -9.83 -33.76 -17.96
N GLY A 86 -9.77 -33.39 -16.68
CA GLY A 86 -8.87 -33.98 -15.71
C GLY A 86 -9.56 -34.26 -14.39
N VAL A 87 -8.79 -34.07 -13.32
CA VAL A 87 -9.18 -34.33 -11.94
C VAL A 87 -9.13 -33.00 -11.17
N VAL A 88 -10.23 -32.67 -10.51
CA VAL A 88 -10.33 -31.55 -9.56
C VAL A 88 -10.05 -32.06 -8.17
N PHE A 89 -9.12 -31.43 -7.45
CA PHE A 89 -8.83 -31.74 -6.06
C PHE A 89 -9.60 -30.78 -5.16
N SER A 90 -10.70 -31.24 -4.57
CA SER A 90 -11.64 -30.39 -3.83
C SER A 90 -11.01 -29.80 -2.56
N HIS A 91 -10.00 -30.47 -2.01
CA HIS A 91 -9.26 -30.07 -0.81
C HIS A 91 -7.75 -29.93 -1.10
N GLY A 92 -7.42 -29.05 -2.05
CA GLY A 92 -6.03 -28.69 -2.39
C GLY A 92 -5.47 -27.58 -1.50
N TYR A 93 -4.24 -27.77 -1.02
CA TYR A 93 -3.59 -26.88 -0.07
C TYR A 93 -2.20 -26.40 -0.51
N ALA A 94 -1.87 -25.18 -0.08
CA ALA A 94 -0.57 -24.54 -0.21
C ALA A 94 -0.10 -23.94 1.12
N MET A 95 1.03 -23.23 1.09
CA MET A 95 1.47 -22.41 2.22
C MET A 95 0.78 -21.03 2.20
N PRO A 96 0.76 -20.30 3.32
CA PRO A 96 0.11 -18.97 3.40
C PRO A 96 0.72 -17.85 2.54
N SER A 97 1.85 -18.10 1.86
CA SER A 97 2.54 -17.09 1.05
C SER A 97 3.42 -17.70 -0.08
N CYS A 98 3.79 -16.84 -1.03
CA CYS A 98 4.47 -17.19 -2.27
C CYS A 98 5.76 -18.02 -2.11
N SER A 99 6.77 -17.55 -1.36
CA SER A 99 8.09 -18.22 -1.31
C SER A 99 8.04 -19.60 -0.64
N PRO A 100 7.41 -19.76 0.55
CA PRO A 100 7.23 -21.07 1.16
C PRO A 100 6.50 -22.05 0.24
N THR A 101 5.45 -21.64 -0.49
CA THR A 101 4.77 -22.53 -1.44
C THR A 101 5.67 -22.95 -2.59
N ARG A 102 6.40 -22.01 -3.19
CA ARG A 102 7.32 -22.31 -4.30
C ARG A 102 8.42 -23.26 -3.87
N ALA A 103 8.94 -23.09 -2.65
CA ALA A 103 9.89 -24.01 -2.04
C ALA A 103 9.27 -25.40 -1.79
N ALA A 104 8.05 -25.45 -1.26
CA ALA A 104 7.35 -26.70 -1.00
C ALA A 104 7.06 -27.50 -2.28
N LEU A 105 6.61 -26.81 -3.33
CA LEU A 105 6.32 -27.39 -4.64
C LEU A 105 7.58 -27.99 -5.27
N LEU A 106 8.68 -27.23 -5.27
CA LEU A 106 9.91 -27.64 -5.97
C LEU A 106 10.77 -28.62 -5.18
N THR A 107 10.61 -28.74 -3.86
CA THR A 107 11.32 -29.73 -3.04
C THR A 107 10.48 -30.96 -2.69
N GLY A 108 9.14 -30.86 -2.77
CA GLY A 108 8.23 -31.90 -2.28
C GLY A 108 8.23 -32.05 -0.76
N ARG A 109 8.66 -31.02 -0.03
CA ARG A 109 8.89 -31.04 1.42
C ARG A 109 8.34 -29.78 2.07
N TYR A 110 8.02 -29.87 3.35
CA TYR A 110 7.62 -28.71 4.14
C TYR A 110 8.78 -27.71 4.18
N PRO A 111 8.55 -26.42 3.85
CA PRO A 111 9.63 -25.45 3.75
C PRO A 111 10.27 -25.13 5.12
N GLN A 112 9.55 -25.42 6.20
CA GLN A 112 10.04 -25.40 7.59
C GLN A 112 11.19 -26.41 7.84
N ARG A 113 11.31 -27.48 7.04
CA ARG A 113 12.42 -28.46 7.22
C ARG A 113 13.79 -27.87 6.90
N PHE A 114 13.81 -26.76 6.16
CA PHE A 114 15.02 -26.05 5.74
C PHE A 114 14.92 -24.54 6.01
N GLY A 115 14.07 -24.13 6.97
CA GLY A 115 14.07 -22.78 7.53
C GLY A 115 13.42 -21.69 6.68
N ILE A 116 12.47 -22.05 5.79
CA ILE A 116 11.65 -21.08 5.05
C ILE A 116 10.21 -21.14 5.60
N GLU A 117 9.87 -20.25 6.52
CA GLU A 117 8.51 -20.15 7.10
C GLU A 117 7.68 -19.04 6.45
N ASP A 118 8.32 -17.95 6.02
CA ASP A 118 7.70 -16.83 5.31
C ASP A 118 8.60 -16.29 4.18
N ASN A 119 8.30 -15.10 3.65
CA ASN A 119 9.05 -14.52 2.52
C ASN A 119 10.39 -13.84 2.93
N ARG A 120 10.64 -13.61 4.23
CA ARG A 120 11.90 -13.09 4.80
C ARG A 120 12.83 -14.29 5.02
N PRO A 121 14.17 -14.23 4.83
CA PRO A 121 15.03 -13.11 4.50
C PRO A 121 15.52 -13.16 3.03
N LEU A 122 14.67 -13.53 2.06
CA LEU A 122 15.10 -13.83 0.67
C LEU A 122 15.54 -12.60 -0.18
N ASP A 123 15.99 -11.51 0.46
CA ASP A 123 16.25 -10.21 -0.14
C ASP A 123 17.71 -9.70 -0.08
N GLY A 124 18.64 -10.40 0.58
CA GLY A 124 20.07 -10.04 0.66
C GLY A 124 21.05 -11.05 0.00
N PRO A 125 22.36 -10.83 0.14
CA PRO A 125 23.40 -11.44 -0.71
C PRO A 125 23.73 -12.93 -0.40
N ARG A 126 23.17 -13.53 0.65
CA ARG A 126 23.28 -14.99 0.95
C ARG A 126 21.93 -15.71 0.87
N ASP A 127 20.93 -15.09 0.25
CA ASP A 127 19.53 -15.40 0.52
C ASP A 127 18.82 -16.08 -0.66
N GLY A 128 18.65 -17.40 -0.55
CA GLY A 128 17.93 -18.25 -1.48
C GLY A 128 17.61 -19.61 -0.86
N LEU A 129 16.80 -20.42 -1.53
CA LEU A 129 16.50 -21.79 -1.09
C LEU A 129 17.79 -22.57 -0.86
N ASP A 130 17.94 -23.24 0.30
CA ASP A 130 19.15 -24.02 0.65
C ASP A 130 19.58 -24.92 -0.52
N ARG A 131 20.87 -24.88 -0.85
CA ARG A 131 21.45 -25.63 -1.98
C ARG A 131 21.50 -27.13 -1.75
N SER A 132 21.44 -27.57 -0.49
CA SER A 132 21.37 -28.99 -0.13
C SER A 132 20.01 -29.59 -0.48
N GLU A 133 18.97 -28.78 -0.67
CA GLU A 133 17.66 -29.24 -1.08
C GLU A 133 17.65 -29.56 -2.59
N ILE A 134 17.25 -30.79 -2.90
CA ILE A 134 17.14 -31.29 -4.26
C ILE A 134 15.81 -30.84 -4.84
N LEU A 135 15.85 -30.21 -6.03
CA LEU A 135 14.66 -29.71 -6.70
C LEU A 135 14.16 -30.67 -7.79
N LEU A 136 12.84 -30.67 -8.01
CA LEU A 136 12.16 -31.41 -9.07
C LEU A 136 12.83 -31.26 -10.44
N PRO A 137 13.13 -30.04 -10.94
CA PRO A 137 13.82 -29.88 -12.22
C PRO A 137 15.18 -30.57 -12.27
N GLN A 138 15.94 -30.63 -11.16
CA GLN A 138 17.22 -31.35 -11.16
C GLN A 138 17.02 -32.85 -11.41
N LYS A 139 16.03 -33.47 -10.74
CA LYS A 139 15.71 -34.88 -10.93
C LYS A 139 15.15 -35.20 -12.31
N LEU A 140 14.31 -34.34 -12.85
CA LEU A 140 13.78 -34.53 -14.20
C LEU A 140 14.89 -34.35 -15.25
N ARG A 141 15.80 -33.39 -15.05
CA ARG A 141 16.96 -33.19 -15.94
C ARG A 141 17.88 -34.40 -15.94
N GLU A 142 18.18 -35.00 -14.78
CA GLU A 142 18.92 -36.26 -14.66
C GLU A 142 18.27 -37.39 -15.47
N ALA A 143 16.94 -37.37 -15.62
CA ALA A 143 16.17 -38.34 -16.39
C ALA A 143 16.02 -37.99 -17.88
N GLY A 144 16.71 -36.95 -18.37
CA GLY A 144 16.72 -36.53 -19.77
C GLY A 144 15.61 -35.56 -20.17
N TYR A 145 14.91 -34.94 -19.21
CA TYR A 145 13.95 -33.87 -19.51
C TYR A 145 14.68 -32.57 -19.81
N ALA A 146 14.18 -31.81 -20.78
CA ALA A 146 14.52 -30.40 -20.91
C ALA A 146 13.69 -29.58 -19.92
N THR A 147 14.33 -28.87 -19.00
CA THR A 147 13.64 -28.19 -17.88
C THR A 147 13.58 -26.67 -18.09
N LYS A 148 12.39 -26.08 -17.98
CA LYS A 148 12.17 -24.65 -18.19
C LYS A 148 11.36 -24.01 -17.07
N LEU A 149 11.75 -22.79 -16.70
CA LEU A 149 10.98 -21.91 -15.84
C LEU A 149 10.56 -20.68 -16.63
N VAL A 150 9.26 -20.39 -16.65
CA VAL A 150 8.69 -19.19 -17.26
C VAL A 150 7.92 -18.42 -16.19
N GLY A 151 8.30 -17.18 -15.93
CA GLY A 151 7.65 -16.30 -14.96
C GLY A 151 8.39 -16.14 -13.63
N LYS A 152 7.65 -16.13 -12.51
CA LYS A 152 8.18 -15.76 -11.18
C LYS A 152 9.04 -16.86 -10.56
N TRP A 153 10.23 -16.50 -10.06
CA TRP A 153 11.12 -17.42 -9.32
C TRP A 153 10.90 -17.37 -7.80
N HIS A 154 11.26 -16.24 -7.16
CA HIS A 154 11.03 -15.94 -5.74
C HIS A 154 11.64 -16.93 -4.72
N LEU A 155 12.76 -17.56 -5.08
CA LEU A 155 13.55 -18.49 -4.24
C LEU A 155 15.05 -18.12 -4.19
N GLY A 156 15.37 -16.85 -4.48
CA GLY A 156 16.72 -16.27 -4.44
C GLY A 156 16.94 -15.26 -5.55
N LYS A 157 17.82 -14.26 -5.32
CA LYS A 157 18.06 -13.14 -6.25
C LYS A 157 19.37 -13.26 -7.03
N GLY A 158 19.36 -12.73 -8.24
CA GLY A 158 20.56 -12.42 -9.03
C GLY A 158 20.86 -13.42 -10.13
N ASN A 159 21.06 -12.89 -11.34
CA ASN A 159 21.35 -13.61 -12.58
C ASN A 159 22.59 -14.53 -12.53
N GLN A 160 23.57 -14.19 -11.68
CA GLN A 160 24.82 -14.94 -11.49
C GLN A 160 24.91 -15.62 -10.11
N SER A 161 23.83 -15.60 -9.33
CA SER A 161 23.84 -16.24 -8.02
C SER A 161 23.77 -17.76 -8.15
N GLU A 162 24.32 -18.46 -7.16
CA GLU A 162 24.11 -19.89 -6.97
C GLU A 162 22.64 -20.29 -6.81
N PHE A 163 21.76 -19.32 -6.53
CA PHE A 163 20.32 -19.49 -6.36
C PHE A 163 19.49 -19.22 -7.63
N ALA A 164 20.12 -18.79 -8.73
CA ALA A 164 19.45 -18.54 -9.99
C ALA A 164 18.83 -19.84 -10.56
N PRO A 165 17.67 -19.80 -11.25
CA PRO A 165 17.00 -21.00 -11.78
C PRO A 165 17.91 -21.93 -12.57
N ARG A 166 18.79 -21.35 -13.41
CA ARG A 166 19.85 -22.03 -14.19
C ARG A 166 20.76 -22.93 -13.34
N ASN A 167 21.04 -22.52 -12.11
CA ASN A 167 21.88 -23.23 -11.16
C ASN A 167 21.07 -24.20 -10.27
N ARG A 168 19.74 -24.15 -10.37
CA ARG A 168 18.79 -24.93 -9.56
C ARG A 168 18.00 -25.97 -10.37
N GLY A 169 18.54 -26.34 -11.54
CA GLY A 169 18.06 -27.47 -12.35
C GLY A 169 17.26 -27.09 -13.59
N PHE A 170 17.03 -25.80 -13.85
CA PHE A 170 16.39 -25.33 -15.08
C PHE A 170 17.41 -25.12 -16.20
N ASP A 171 17.13 -25.65 -17.38
CA ASP A 171 17.92 -25.42 -18.59
C ASP A 171 17.60 -24.08 -19.26
N GLU A 172 16.36 -23.59 -19.18
CA GLU A 172 15.98 -22.27 -19.66
C GLU A 172 15.18 -21.51 -18.59
N PHE A 173 15.43 -20.22 -18.46
CA PHE A 173 14.66 -19.29 -17.63
C PHE A 173 14.22 -18.08 -18.45
N PHE A 174 12.93 -17.76 -18.39
CA PHE A 174 12.36 -16.52 -18.93
C PHE A 174 11.37 -15.91 -17.93
N GLY A 175 11.76 -14.86 -17.22
CA GLY A 175 10.89 -14.28 -16.19
C GLY A 175 11.61 -13.35 -15.23
N TYR A 176 11.21 -13.33 -13.95
CA TYR A 176 11.76 -12.41 -12.96
C TYR A 176 12.01 -13.06 -11.59
N PHE A 177 12.97 -12.53 -10.83
CA PHE A 177 13.46 -13.16 -9.59
C PHE A 177 12.66 -12.80 -8.35
N GLY A 178 12.20 -11.55 -8.26
CA GLY A 178 11.65 -10.97 -7.04
C GLY A 178 10.20 -11.35 -6.73
N ALA A 179 9.68 -10.74 -5.67
CA ALA A 179 8.32 -10.95 -5.18
C ALA A 179 7.23 -10.45 -6.13
N ALA A 180 7.53 -9.46 -6.98
CA ALA A 180 6.60 -8.86 -7.94
C ALA A 180 7.33 -8.42 -9.21
N GLY A 181 6.60 -8.37 -10.32
CA GLY A 181 7.00 -7.74 -11.59
C GLY A 181 5.96 -6.71 -12.04
N THR A 182 6.05 -6.23 -13.29
CA THR A 182 5.07 -5.30 -13.87
C THR A 182 4.15 -6.00 -14.88
N TYR A 183 2.90 -5.54 -15.01
CA TYR A 183 1.92 -6.13 -15.95
C TYR A 183 2.10 -5.66 -17.40
N VAL A 184 2.49 -4.40 -17.61
CA VAL A 184 2.67 -3.82 -18.95
C VAL A 184 4.14 -3.54 -19.17
N ASN A 185 4.62 -3.95 -20.33
CA ASN A 185 6.01 -3.85 -20.76
C ASN A 185 7.01 -4.39 -19.70
N PRO A 186 6.86 -5.65 -19.26
CA PRO A 186 7.66 -6.20 -18.17
C PRO A 186 9.15 -6.29 -18.50
N VAL A 187 9.98 -6.18 -17.46
CA VAL A 187 11.38 -6.56 -17.53
C VAL A 187 11.50 -8.04 -17.19
N PHE A 188 11.93 -8.84 -18.16
CA PHE A 188 12.20 -10.26 -17.96
C PHE A 188 13.67 -10.56 -18.21
N SER A 189 14.22 -11.43 -17.38
CA SER A 189 15.51 -12.08 -17.57
C SER A 189 15.31 -13.29 -18.46
N ARG A 190 16.13 -13.39 -19.51
CA ARG A 190 16.36 -14.63 -20.25
C ARG A 190 17.73 -15.17 -19.89
N ASP A 191 17.75 -16.26 -19.13
CA ASP A 191 18.98 -16.95 -18.70
C ASP A 191 20.05 -16.03 -18.11
N GLY A 192 19.64 -14.96 -17.43
CA GLY A 192 20.54 -14.01 -16.81
C GLY A 192 20.61 -12.63 -17.49
N ALA A 193 20.06 -12.49 -18.70
CA ALA A 193 20.02 -11.23 -19.43
C ALA A 193 18.65 -10.56 -19.29
N GLU A 194 18.58 -9.49 -18.49
CA GLU A 194 17.37 -8.70 -18.30
C GLU A 194 17.12 -7.76 -19.47
N LYS A 195 15.90 -7.79 -20.00
CA LYS A 195 15.44 -6.89 -21.06
C LYS A 195 13.98 -6.51 -20.80
N GLN A 196 13.61 -5.29 -21.21
CA GLN A 196 12.22 -4.91 -21.31
C GLN A 196 11.56 -5.59 -22.53
N HIS A 197 10.39 -6.17 -22.32
CA HIS A 197 9.59 -6.81 -23.35
C HIS A 197 8.31 -6.01 -23.57
N GLU A 198 8.03 -5.61 -24.80
CA GLU A 198 6.77 -4.93 -25.13
C GLU A 198 5.60 -5.92 -25.09
N GLY A 199 4.50 -5.52 -24.44
CA GLY A 199 3.30 -6.34 -24.33
C GLY A 199 2.82 -6.53 -22.90
N TYR A 200 1.87 -7.46 -22.73
CA TYR A 200 1.27 -7.77 -21.45
C TYR A 200 1.93 -9.00 -20.82
N ASN A 201 2.23 -8.94 -19.52
CA ASN A 201 2.99 -9.95 -18.78
C ASN A 201 2.45 -11.37 -18.99
N THR A 202 1.16 -11.59 -18.73
CA THR A 202 0.51 -12.90 -18.89
C THR A 202 0.61 -13.41 -20.33
N ASP A 203 0.43 -12.53 -21.31
CA ASP A 203 0.48 -12.91 -22.74
C ASP A 203 1.90 -13.33 -23.12
N LEU A 204 2.92 -12.54 -22.74
CA LEU A 204 4.32 -12.80 -23.04
C LEU A 204 4.85 -14.08 -22.40
N LEU A 205 4.46 -14.36 -21.15
CA LEU A 205 4.81 -15.63 -20.49
C LEU A 205 4.16 -16.82 -21.20
N THR A 206 2.93 -16.65 -21.68
CA THR A 206 2.21 -17.70 -22.43
C THR A 206 2.81 -17.91 -23.81
N ASP A 207 3.23 -16.85 -24.48
CA ASP A 207 3.92 -16.91 -25.77
C ASP A 207 5.20 -17.74 -25.66
N GLU A 208 5.99 -17.50 -24.62
CA GLU A 208 7.20 -18.25 -24.34
C GLU A 208 6.90 -19.73 -24.03
N ALA A 209 5.87 -20.00 -23.21
CA ALA A 209 5.43 -21.37 -22.94
C ALA A 209 5.02 -22.10 -24.23
N CYS A 210 4.26 -21.44 -25.11
CA CYS A 210 3.86 -22.00 -26.39
C CYS A 210 5.06 -22.22 -27.32
N ARG A 211 6.05 -21.32 -27.32
CA ARG A 211 7.32 -21.49 -28.06
C ARG A 211 8.04 -22.76 -27.59
N ILE A 212 8.15 -22.96 -26.29
CA ILE A 212 8.80 -24.13 -25.68
C ILE A 212 8.11 -25.43 -26.10
N ILE A 213 6.77 -25.47 -26.06
CA ILE A 213 5.98 -26.66 -26.45
C ILE A 213 6.21 -26.98 -27.93
N LYS A 214 6.12 -25.98 -28.80
CA LYS A 214 6.34 -26.14 -30.25
C LYS A 214 7.78 -26.60 -30.58
N ALA A 215 8.75 -26.23 -29.74
CA ALA A 215 10.16 -26.59 -29.92
C ALA A 215 10.56 -27.95 -29.30
N ALA A 216 9.64 -28.66 -28.62
CA ALA A 216 9.99 -29.86 -27.85
C ALA A 216 10.59 -31.01 -28.68
N ALA A 217 10.38 -31.04 -30.00
CA ALA A 217 11.06 -31.93 -30.97
C ALA A 217 11.15 -33.42 -30.55
N GLY A 218 10.10 -33.93 -29.88
CA GLY A 218 10.02 -35.33 -29.42
C GLY A 218 10.78 -35.66 -28.12
N LYS A 219 11.47 -34.69 -27.50
CA LYS A 219 12.09 -34.86 -26.17
C LYS A 219 11.10 -34.48 -25.06
N PRO A 220 11.04 -35.24 -23.95
CA PRO A 220 10.18 -34.87 -22.84
C PRO A 220 10.66 -33.56 -22.20
N PHE A 221 9.74 -32.70 -21.80
CA PHE A 221 10.06 -31.44 -21.12
C PHE A 221 9.31 -31.26 -19.82
N PHE A 222 9.94 -30.51 -18.90
CA PHE A 222 9.31 -29.98 -17.70
C PHE A 222 9.20 -28.47 -17.85
N LEU A 223 7.99 -27.93 -17.76
CA LEU A 223 7.74 -26.50 -17.81
C LEU A 223 7.06 -26.06 -16.51
N HIS A 224 7.77 -25.29 -15.69
CA HIS A 224 7.17 -24.57 -14.59
C HIS A 224 6.74 -23.18 -15.08
N LEU A 225 5.44 -22.97 -15.23
CA LEU A 225 4.84 -21.74 -15.75
C LEU A 225 4.20 -20.98 -14.59
N ALA A 226 4.94 -20.03 -14.02
CA ALA A 226 4.58 -19.30 -12.81
C ALA A 226 4.11 -17.88 -13.14
N TYR A 227 2.80 -17.72 -13.35
CA TYR A 227 2.18 -16.45 -13.67
C TYR A 227 2.23 -15.46 -12.51
N MET A 228 2.22 -14.16 -12.85
CA MET A 228 2.00 -13.08 -11.90
C MET A 228 0.52 -12.78 -11.68
N ALA A 229 -0.35 -13.05 -12.67
CA ALA A 229 -1.77 -12.83 -12.55
C ALA A 229 -2.31 -13.61 -11.32
N ALA A 230 -2.96 -12.99 -10.33
CA ALA A 230 -3.45 -11.60 -10.23
C ALA A 230 -2.79 -10.80 -9.09
N HIS A 231 -1.52 -11.07 -8.78
CA HIS A 231 -0.68 -10.42 -7.76
C HIS A 231 -0.60 -8.88 -7.89
N HIS A 232 -0.07 -8.22 -6.87
CA HIS A 232 -0.05 -6.76 -6.70
C HIS A 232 0.46 -5.96 -7.92
N GLN A 233 0.18 -4.65 -7.90
CA GLN A 233 0.43 -3.73 -9.03
C GLN A 233 -0.46 -4.02 -10.25
N GLN A 234 -1.65 -4.56 -10.01
CA GLN A 234 -2.65 -4.93 -11.02
C GLN A 234 -2.93 -3.81 -12.04
N VAL A 235 -2.68 -4.10 -13.31
CA VAL A 235 -3.12 -3.31 -14.46
C VAL A 235 -3.95 -4.20 -15.37
N ALA A 236 -5.27 -3.98 -15.42
CA ALA A 236 -6.17 -4.71 -16.31
C ALA A 236 -6.24 -4.05 -17.70
N ARG A 237 -6.29 -4.84 -18.78
CA ARG A 237 -6.42 -4.30 -20.14
C ARG A 237 -7.86 -3.82 -20.39
N PRO A 238 -8.07 -2.71 -21.13
CA PRO A 238 -9.41 -2.19 -21.41
C PRO A 238 -10.37 -3.22 -22.02
N GLN A 239 -9.90 -4.07 -22.95
CA GLN A 239 -10.75 -5.10 -23.55
C GLN A 239 -11.23 -6.18 -22.56
N ASP A 240 -10.44 -6.48 -21.52
CA ASP A 240 -10.83 -7.48 -20.53
C ASP A 240 -11.78 -6.88 -19.49
N LEU A 241 -11.57 -5.62 -19.12
CA LEU A 241 -12.50 -4.86 -18.28
C LEU A 241 -13.90 -4.81 -18.91
N ALA A 242 -13.99 -4.66 -20.24
CA ALA A 242 -15.25 -4.67 -20.97
C ALA A 242 -16.00 -6.01 -20.85
N ARG A 243 -15.29 -7.14 -20.75
CA ARG A 243 -15.89 -8.48 -20.60
C ARG A 243 -16.49 -8.73 -19.23
N VAL A 244 -16.14 -7.91 -18.24
CA VAL A 244 -16.63 -7.99 -16.85
C VAL A 244 -17.25 -6.67 -16.39
N ALA A 245 -17.83 -5.91 -17.32
CA ALA A 245 -18.39 -4.58 -17.08
C ALA A 245 -19.55 -4.56 -16.06
N HIS A 246 -20.17 -5.71 -15.77
CA HIS A 246 -21.18 -5.87 -14.72
C HIS A 246 -20.61 -5.88 -13.30
N LEU A 247 -19.29 -6.03 -13.15
CA LEU A 247 -18.57 -5.90 -11.89
C LEU A 247 -18.01 -4.48 -11.76
N SER A 248 -17.69 -4.05 -10.53
CA SER A 248 -17.10 -2.73 -10.27
C SER A 248 -15.88 -2.78 -9.33
N GLY A 249 -15.09 -1.71 -9.34
CA GLY A 249 -14.02 -1.49 -8.36
C GLY A 249 -12.87 -2.49 -8.46
N VAL A 250 -12.34 -2.91 -7.31
CA VAL A 250 -11.22 -3.86 -7.23
C VAL A 250 -11.63 -5.23 -7.78
N ARG A 251 -12.87 -5.68 -7.53
CA ARG A 251 -13.40 -6.95 -8.04
C ARG A 251 -13.41 -7.02 -9.57
N GLN A 252 -13.83 -5.93 -10.24
CA GLN A 252 -13.79 -5.84 -11.70
C GLN A 252 -12.36 -5.96 -12.25
N ARG A 253 -11.39 -5.32 -11.60
CA ARG A 253 -9.99 -5.33 -12.02
C ARG A 253 -9.37 -6.73 -11.89
N GLY A 254 -9.58 -7.38 -10.75
CA GLY A 254 -9.16 -8.76 -10.53
C GLY A 254 -9.79 -9.70 -11.55
N ALA A 255 -11.11 -9.62 -11.74
CA ALA A 255 -11.83 -10.42 -12.72
C ALA A 255 -11.33 -10.23 -14.16
N ALA A 256 -11.03 -8.99 -14.58
CA ALA A 256 -10.48 -8.71 -15.91
C ALA A 256 -9.11 -9.37 -16.13
N ILE A 257 -8.23 -9.34 -15.12
CA ILE A 257 -6.94 -10.05 -15.18
C ILE A 257 -7.15 -11.57 -15.25
N MET A 258 -8.11 -12.10 -14.49
CA MET A 258 -8.45 -13.53 -14.51
C MET A 258 -9.02 -14.00 -15.85
N VAL A 259 -9.82 -13.16 -16.49
CA VAL A 259 -10.37 -13.44 -17.82
C VAL A 259 -9.26 -13.48 -18.88
N ASN A 260 -8.26 -12.59 -18.81
CA ASN A 260 -7.06 -12.68 -19.65
C ASN A 260 -6.21 -13.93 -19.36
N LEU A 261 -6.06 -14.29 -18.07
CA LEU A 261 -5.37 -15.51 -17.69
C LEU A 261 -6.07 -16.74 -18.29
N ASP A 262 -7.40 -16.82 -18.22
CA ASP A 262 -8.17 -17.90 -18.81
C ASP A 262 -7.92 -18.04 -20.32
N ASP A 263 -7.98 -16.95 -21.08
CA ASP A 263 -7.69 -16.98 -22.52
C ASP A 263 -6.29 -17.56 -22.80
N ASN A 264 -5.30 -17.19 -21.98
CA ASN A 264 -3.93 -17.66 -22.11
C ASN A 264 -3.77 -19.14 -21.76
N ILE A 265 -4.51 -19.65 -20.77
CA ILE A 265 -4.60 -21.10 -20.52
C ILE A 265 -5.24 -21.80 -21.71
N GLY A 266 -6.23 -21.18 -22.36
CA GLY A 266 -6.80 -21.65 -23.63
C GLY A 266 -5.73 -21.84 -24.70
N ARG A 267 -4.95 -20.78 -24.97
CA ARG A 267 -3.86 -20.79 -25.95
C ARG A 267 -2.80 -21.87 -25.68
N LEU A 268 -2.47 -22.10 -24.40
CA LEU A 268 -1.52 -23.12 -23.98
C LEU A 268 -2.03 -24.54 -24.30
N LEU A 269 -3.27 -24.84 -23.89
CA LEU A 269 -3.91 -26.13 -24.13
C LEU A 269 -4.12 -26.39 -25.62
N ASP A 270 -4.54 -25.38 -26.38
CA ASP A 270 -4.70 -25.49 -27.84
C ASP A 270 -3.36 -25.77 -28.51
N THR A 271 -2.26 -25.18 -28.01
CA THR A 271 -0.90 -25.47 -28.51
C THR A 271 -0.48 -26.92 -28.25
N LEU A 272 -0.81 -27.49 -27.09
CA LEU A 272 -0.58 -28.92 -26.82
C LEU A 272 -1.36 -29.80 -27.80
N GLN A 273 -2.61 -29.45 -28.09
CA GLN A 273 -3.44 -30.18 -29.06
C GLN A 273 -2.87 -30.08 -30.48
N GLN A 274 -2.54 -28.87 -30.93
CA GLN A 274 -1.97 -28.61 -32.26
C GLN A 274 -0.62 -29.31 -32.48
N THR A 275 0.19 -29.46 -31.43
CA THR A 275 1.48 -30.15 -31.51
C THR A 275 1.37 -31.67 -31.33
N GLY A 276 0.16 -32.20 -31.06
CA GLY A 276 -0.06 -33.62 -30.79
C GLY A 276 0.52 -34.10 -29.46
N LEU A 277 0.89 -33.18 -28.55
CA LEU A 277 1.49 -33.49 -27.25
C LEU A 277 0.46 -33.65 -26.13
N ASP A 278 -0.80 -33.34 -26.42
CA ASP A 278 -1.89 -33.26 -25.43
C ASP A 278 -2.06 -34.53 -24.58
N THR A 279 -2.17 -35.71 -25.20
CA THR A 279 -2.38 -37.00 -24.51
C THR A 279 -1.15 -37.50 -23.76
N ASN A 280 0.02 -36.94 -24.02
CA ASN A 280 1.27 -37.30 -23.35
C ASN A 280 1.84 -36.14 -22.51
N THR A 281 0.96 -35.29 -21.98
CA THR A 281 1.35 -34.18 -21.11
C THR A 281 0.51 -34.16 -19.84
N LEU A 282 1.17 -34.23 -18.69
CA LEU A 282 0.57 -34.00 -17.38
C LEU A 282 0.64 -32.50 -17.06
N VAL A 283 -0.52 -31.86 -16.91
CA VAL A 283 -0.65 -30.43 -16.58
C VAL A 283 -1.27 -30.28 -15.20
N PHE A 284 -0.57 -29.61 -14.30
CA PHE A 284 -1.13 -29.14 -13.03
C PHE A 284 -1.54 -27.67 -13.14
N PHE A 285 -2.66 -27.29 -12.52
CA PHE A 285 -3.10 -25.92 -12.32
C PHE A 285 -3.32 -25.68 -10.83
N ILE A 286 -2.51 -24.79 -10.24
CA ILE A 286 -2.48 -24.56 -8.79
C ILE A 286 -2.26 -23.06 -8.50
N SER A 287 -2.85 -22.53 -7.43
CA SER A 287 -2.46 -21.22 -6.88
C SER A 287 -1.41 -21.36 -5.78
N ASP A 288 -0.50 -20.40 -5.65
CA ASP A 288 0.55 -20.44 -4.63
C ASP A 288 0.07 -20.14 -3.20
N ASN A 289 -1.02 -19.39 -3.05
CA ASN A 289 -1.72 -19.17 -1.80
C ASN A 289 -3.17 -18.73 -2.07
N GLY A 290 -3.95 -18.53 -1.00
CA GLY A 290 -5.30 -18.00 -1.11
C GLY A 290 -5.35 -16.55 -1.63
N ALA A 291 -6.57 -16.09 -1.93
CA ALA A 291 -6.84 -14.74 -2.44
C ALA A 291 -6.51 -13.66 -1.41
N GLU A 292 -6.41 -12.42 -1.88
CA GLU A 292 -6.42 -11.20 -1.07
C GLU A 292 -7.57 -10.28 -1.51
N PRO A 293 -8.84 -10.62 -1.18
CA PRO A 293 -10.01 -9.99 -1.77
C PRO A 293 -10.09 -8.46 -1.63
N PRO A 294 -9.78 -7.86 -0.47
CA PRO A 294 -9.87 -6.41 -0.31
C PRO A 294 -8.91 -5.63 -1.22
N LEU A 295 -7.75 -6.21 -1.55
CA LEU A 295 -6.67 -5.51 -2.25
C LEU A 295 -6.59 -5.88 -3.73
N LEU A 296 -6.79 -7.15 -4.06
CA LEU A 296 -6.61 -7.69 -5.41
C LEU A 296 -7.93 -8.02 -6.10
N GLY A 297 -9.04 -8.04 -5.35
CA GLY A 297 -10.34 -8.36 -5.92
C GLY A 297 -10.44 -9.78 -6.44
N THR A 298 -9.54 -10.68 -6.04
CA THR A 298 -9.66 -12.15 -6.15
C THR A 298 -10.54 -12.68 -5.02
N SER A 299 -11.05 -13.90 -5.11
CA SER A 299 -12.05 -14.42 -4.17
C SER A 299 -11.65 -15.76 -3.56
N ASN A 300 -11.88 -15.91 -2.25
CA ASN A 300 -11.77 -17.18 -1.53
C ASN A 300 -13.09 -17.96 -1.49
N GLY A 301 -14.16 -17.45 -2.13
CA GLY A 301 -15.48 -18.06 -2.05
C GLY A 301 -15.98 -18.05 -0.58
N PRO A 302 -16.49 -19.18 -0.07
CA PRO A 302 -17.03 -19.24 1.29
C PRO A 302 -15.95 -19.30 2.40
N HIS A 303 -14.67 -19.42 2.04
CA HIS A 303 -13.60 -19.67 3.02
C HIS A 303 -13.13 -18.39 3.70
N ARG A 304 -12.97 -18.45 5.03
CA ARG A 304 -12.54 -17.33 5.86
C ARG A 304 -11.03 -17.17 5.84
N GLY A 305 -10.55 -15.94 5.98
CA GLY A 305 -9.13 -15.60 5.88
C GLY A 305 -8.70 -15.27 4.45
N GLN A 306 -7.40 -14.98 4.31
CA GLN A 306 -6.77 -14.56 3.07
C GLN A 306 -5.28 -14.86 3.11
N LYS A 307 -4.54 -14.54 2.05
CA LYS A 307 -3.07 -14.56 2.03
C LYS A 307 -2.45 -14.05 3.35
N PHE A 308 -1.38 -14.70 3.79
CA PHE A 308 -0.70 -14.52 5.08
C PHE A 308 -1.45 -15.04 6.32
N ASP A 309 -2.52 -15.80 6.14
CA ASP A 309 -3.26 -16.47 7.21
C ASP A 309 -3.21 -18.00 7.05
N VAL A 310 -3.37 -18.74 8.17
CA VAL A 310 -3.52 -20.19 8.20
C VAL A 310 -4.99 -20.63 8.20
N LEU A 311 -5.95 -19.71 8.20
CA LEU A 311 -7.37 -19.96 7.92
C LEU A 311 -7.59 -20.49 6.47
N GLU A 312 -8.70 -21.18 6.19
CA GLU A 312 -8.94 -21.87 4.91
C GLU A 312 -8.74 -20.94 3.70
N GLY A 313 -9.18 -19.68 3.78
CA GLY A 313 -9.01 -18.68 2.73
C GLY A 313 -7.56 -18.23 2.50
N GLY A 314 -6.61 -18.56 3.37
CA GLY A 314 -5.18 -18.30 3.16
C GLY A 314 -4.40 -19.47 2.56
N ILE A 315 -4.82 -20.71 2.85
CA ILE A 315 -4.07 -21.94 2.52
C ILE A 315 -4.78 -22.89 1.55
N ARG A 316 -6.11 -22.81 1.42
CA ARG A 316 -6.87 -23.63 0.47
C ARG A 316 -6.88 -22.97 -0.89
N VAL A 317 -6.46 -23.71 -1.90
CA VAL A 317 -6.19 -23.18 -3.24
C VAL A 317 -6.92 -23.97 -4.32
N PRO A 318 -7.24 -23.35 -5.46
CA PRO A 318 -7.67 -24.08 -6.66
C PRO A 318 -6.57 -25.07 -7.05
N PHE A 319 -6.95 -26.33 -7.28
CA PHE A 319 -6.01 -27.40 -7.61
C PHE A 319 -6.67 -28.39 -8.58
N ALA A 320 -6.11 -28.51 -9.78
CA ALA A 320 -6.52 -29.47 -10.79
C ALA A 320 -5.31 -30.11 -11.50
N ALA A 321 -5.50 -31.33 -12.02
CA ALA A 321 -4.52 -31.98 -12.88
C ALA A 321 -5.18 -32.61 -14.10
N ARG A 322 -4.59 -32.43 -15.27
CA ARG A 322 -5.08 -32.95 -16.55
C ARG A 322 -3.99 -33.78 -17.22
N TRP A 323 -4.33 -35.00 -17.64
CA TRP A 323 -3.47 -35.86 -18.45
C TRP A 323 -4.35 -36.81 -19.27
N PRO A 324 -4.82 -36.37 -20.45
CA PRO A 324 -5.75 -37.13 -21.27
C PRO A 324 -5.15 -38.49 -21.64
N GLY A 325 -5.95 -39.55 -21.50
CA GLY A 325 -5.50 -40.94 -21.74
C GLY A 325 -4.90 -41.64 -20.53
N THR A 326 -4.57 -40.91 -19.45
CA THR A 326 -4.08 -41.48 -18.19
C THR A 326 -5.00 -41.17 -17.01
N LEU A 327 -5.28 -39.88 -16.76
CA LEU A 327 -6.15 -39.46 -15.67
C LEU A 327 -7.64 -39.53 -16.08
N PRO A 328 -8.55 -39.92 -15.18
CA PRO A 328 -9.97 -39.94 -15.47
C PRO A 328 -10.52 -38.52 -15.59
N ALA A 329 -11.17 -38.21 -16.71
CA ALA A 329 -11.80 -36.92 -16.94
C ALA A 329 -13.03 -36.71 -16.04
N GLY A 330 -13.23 -35.48 -15.58
CA GLY A 330 -14.38 -35.04 -14.78
C GLY A 330 -14.40 -35.55 -13.35
N LYS A 331 -13.32 -36.19 -12.88
CA LYS A 331 -13.26 -36.75 -11.53
C LYS A 331 -13.04 -35.65 -10.50
N ARG A 332 -13.83 -35.66 -9.43
CA ARG A 332 -13.52 -34.92 -8.20
C ARG A 332 -12.81 -35.84 -7.21
N PHE A 333 -11.68 -35.38 -6.69
CA PHE A 333 -10.89 -36.07 -5.69
C PHE A 333 -10.99 -35.29 -4.37
N GLU A 334 -11.72 -35.86 -3.43
CA GLU A 334 -12.03 -35.24 -2.14
C GLU A 334 -10.91 -35.34 -1.08
N PRO A 335 -10.05 -36.37 -1.03
CA PRO A 335 -9.00 -36.40 -0.02
C PRO A 335 -8.06 -35.18 -0.08
N MET A 336 -7.48 -34.82 1.07
CA MET A 336 -6.52 -33.72 1.17
C MET A 336 -5.31 -33.97 0.28
N VAL A 337 -4.93 -32.93 -0.48
CA VAL A 337 -3.67 -32.88 -1.25
C VAL A 337 -2.96 -31.56 -0.98
N HIS A 338 -1.66 -31.54 -1.21
CA HIS A 338 -0.82 -30.38 -0.98
C HIS A 338 0.08 -30.10 -2.20
N VAL A 339 0.51 -28.85 -2.39
CA VAL A 339 1.48 -28.48 -3.46
C VAL A 339 2.77 -29.31 -3.47
N MET A 340 3.14 -29.88 -2.32
CA MET A 340 4.30 -30.78 -2.17
C MET A 340 4.12 -32.08 -2.98
N ASP A 341 2.88 -32.51 -3.21
CA ASP A 341 2.55 -33.75 -3.91
C ASP A 341 2.88 -33.69 -5.40
N VAL A 342 3.04 -32.49 -5.95
CA VAL A 342 3.45 -32.28 -7.35
C VAL A 342 4.78 -32.96 -7.63
N PHE A 343 5.75 -32.85 -6.71
CA PHE A 343 7.09 -33.41 -6.87
C PHE A 343 7.07 -34.94 -7.04
N PRO A 344 6.60 -35.75 -6.06
CA PRO A 344 6.60 -37.20 -6.18
C PRO A 344 5.67 -37.70 -7.29
N THR A 345 4.56 -37.00 -7.56
CA THR A 345 3.63 -37.35 -8.64
C THR A 345 4.28 -37.14 -10.01
N ALA A 346 5.02 -36.03 -10.20
CA ALA A 346 5.77 -35.75 -11.42
C ALA A 346 6.90 -36.77 -11.66
N LEU A 347 7.65 -37.14 -10.62
CA LEU A 347 8.67 -38.18 -10.73
C LEU A 347 8.06 -39.54 -11.10
N ALA A 348 6.98 -39.93 -10.44
CA ALA A 348 6.30 -41.18 -10.74
C ALA A 348 5.72 -41.20 -12.16
N ALA A 349 5.16 -40.09 -12.64
CA ALA A 349 4.70 -39.93 -14.02
C ALA A 349 5.85 -40.10 -15.02
N ALA A 350 7.05 -39.61 -14.69
CA ALA A 350 8.26 -39.79 -15.48
C ALA A 350 8.89 -41.20 -15.38
N GLY A 351 8.28 -42.12 -14.61
CA GLY A 351 8.79 -43.46 -14.37
C GLY A 351 10.01 -43.51 -13.45
N LEU A 352 10.21 -42.47 -12.62
CA LEU A 352 11.35 -42.34 -11.71
C LEU A 352 10.99 -42.80 -10.30
N THR A 353 12.00 -43.30 -9.58
CA THR A 353 11.87 -43.64 -8.17
C THR A 353 11.62 -42.39 -7.35
N VAL A 354 10.56 -42.42 -6.54
CA VAL A 354 10.24 -41.35 -5.60
C VAL A 354 11.12 -41.47 -4.35
N PRO A 355 11.86 -40.43 -3.96
CA PRO A 355 12.66 -40.43 -2.73
C PRO A 355 11.79 -40.65 -1.49
N ALA A 356 12.28 -41.44 -0.52
CA ALA A 356 11.53 -41.79 0.69
C ALA A 356 11.40 -40.65 1.72
N ASN A 357 12.18 -39.58 1.59
CA ASN A 357 12.28 -38.48 2.55
C ASN A 357 11.43 -37.24 2.19
N LEU A 358 10.49 -37.38 1.25
CA LEU A 358 9.55 -36.33 0.88
C LEU A 358 8.36 -36.29 1.85
N ASP A 359 7.79 -35.10 2.04
CA ASP A 359 6.51 -34.96 2.74
C ASP A 359 5.32 -35.09 1.78
N GLY A 360 5.53 -34.75 0.51
CA GLY A 360 4.55 -34.97 -0.55
C GLY A 360 4.35 -36.45 -0.85
N VAL A 361 3.16 -36.77 -1.36
CA VAL A 361 2.75 -38.13 -1.73
C VAL A 361 2.46 -38.22 -3.23
N ASN A 362 2.85 -39.33 -3.86
CA ASN A 362 2.47 -39.61 -5.25
C ASN A 362 0.95 -39.83 -5.35
N LEU A 363 0.26 -38.93 -6.04
CA LEU A 363 -1.20 -38.95 -6.16
C LEU A 363 -1.73 -39.94 -7.21
N LEU A 364 -0.90 -40.39 -8.16
CA LEU A 364 -1.37 -41.24 -9.27
C LEU A 364 -2.08 -42.51 -8.80
N PRO A 365 -1.56 -43.31 -7.85
CA PRO A 365 -2.23 -44.54 -7.42
C PRO A 365 -3.60 -44.28 -6.79
N TYR A 366 -3.76 -43.19 -6.04
CA TYR A 366 -5.03 -42.82 -5.41
C TYR A 366 -6.05 -42.33 -6.44
N VAL A 367 -5.63 -41.44 -7.34
CA VAL A 367 -6.50 -40.87 -8.37
C VAL A 367 -6.93 -41.93 -9.39
N LEU A 368 -6.06 -42.90 -9.69
CA LEU A 368 -6.37 -44.04 -10.57
C LEU A 368 -7.11 -45.18 -9.86
N GLY A 369 -7.37 -45.08 -8.55
CA GLY A 369 -8.05 -46.13 -7.78
C GLY A 369 -7.25 -47.43 -7.62
N LYS A 370 -5.92 -47.36 -7.75
CA LYS A 370 -4.99 -48.49 -7.55
C LYS A 370 -4.62 -48.69 -6.08
N THR A 371 -4.81 -47.66 -5.25
CA THR A 371 -4.55 -47.69 -3.81
C THR A 371 -5.77 -47.16 -3.06
N ASN A 372 -6.18 -47.87 -2.00
CA ASN A 372 -7.23 -47.44 -1.08
C ASN A 372 -6.65 -46.55 0.03
N GLY A 373 -7.45 -45.61 0.55
CA GLY A 373 -7.04 -44.69 1.63
C GLY A 373 -6.94 -43.24 1.15
N VAL A 374 -6.27 -42.40 1.94
CA VAL A 374 -6.06 -40.97 1.67
C VAL A 374 -4.57 -40.66 1.55
N PRO A 375 -4.15 -39.72 0.68
CA PRO A 375 -2.74 -39.32 0.58
C PRO A 375 -2.22 -38.73 1.89
N HIS A 376 -3.02 -37.87 2.51
CA HIS A 376 -2.69 -37.21 3.77
C HIS A 376 -3.83 -37.42 4.77
N SER A 377 -3.54 -38.04 5.91
CA SER A 377 -4.43 -38.05 7.07
C SER A 377 -4.37 -36.73 7.85
N GLN A 378 -3.24 -36.03 7.75
CA GLN A 378 -2.99 -34.76 8.40
C GLN A 378 -2.12 -33.82 7.55
N LEU A 379 -2.32 -32.51 7.72
CA LEU A 379 -1.46 -31.46 7.18
C LEU A 379 -1.22 -30.39 8.26
N CYS A 380 0.00 -29.85 8.33
CA CYS A 380 0.38 -28.82 9.28
C CYS A 380 0.84 -27.55 8.57
N TRP A 381 0.64 -26.40 9.20
CA TRP A 381 1.13 -25.10 8.76
C TRP A 381 1.79 -24.38 9.91
N LEU A 382 2.97 -23.83 9.62
CA LEU A 382 3.72 -22.94 10.50
C LEU A 382 4.13 -21.72 9.68
N PHE A 383 3.69 -20.56 10.12
CA PHE A 383 4.01 -19.30 9.47
C PHE A 383 4.40 -18.28 10.53
N ASN A 384 5.51 -17.57 10.30
CA ASN A 384 5.93 -16.42 11.11
C ASN A 384 6.24 -16.75 12.60
N ASP A 385 6.92 -17.86 12.90
CA ASP A 385 7.22 -18.32 14.28
C ASP A 385 8.63 -17.98 14.76
N HIS A 386 9.02 -16.71 14.63
CA HIS A 386 10.37 -16.24 14.96
C HIS A 386 10.40 -15.45 16.27
N LYS A 387 10.78 -16.11 17.38
CA LYS A 387 10.91 -15.47 18.71
C LYS A 387 11.92 -14.32 18.76
N GLU A 388 12.98 -14.36 17.93
CA GLU A 388 14.05 -13.35 17.92
C GLU A 388 13.61 -12.01 17.30
N TRP A 389 12.49 -12.00 16.57
CA TRP A 389 11.84 -10.77 16.08
C TRP A 389 10.71 -10.30 16.99
N ARG A 390 10.35 -11.08 18.02
CA ARG A 390 9.29 -10.69 18.98
C ARG A 390 9.86 -9.61 19.88
N ILE A 391 9.49 -8.37 19.63
CA ILE A 391 9.67 -7.27 20.57
C ILE A 391 8.49 -7.33 21.53
N PRO A 392 8.68 -7.63 22.83
CA PRO A 392 7.59 -7.64 23.79
C PRO A 392 6.81 -6.31 23.73
N GLY A 393 5.51 -6.39 23.43
CA GLY A 393 4.63 -5.22 23.32
C GLY A 393 4.47 -4.61 21.91
N ARG A 394 4.99 -5.23 20.84
CA ARG A 394 4.80 -4.78 19.43
C ARG A 394 4.26 -5.85 18.47
N ASP A 395 3.61 -6.90 18.97
CA ASP A 395 3.11 -8.00 18.14
C ASP A 395 1.89 -7.57 17.28
N THR A 396 2.14 -7.17 16.03
CA THR A 396 1.13 -7.02 14.97
C THR A 396 0.61 -8.40 14.52
N ASN A 397 -0.50 -8.47 13.76
CA ASN A 397 -0.99 -9.73 13.19
C ASN A 397 0.02 -10.42 12.24
N LEU A 398 0.99 -9.67 11.70
CA LEU A 398 2.13 -10.20 10.92
C LEU A 398 3.38 -10.50 11.78
N ALA A 399 3.27 -10.45 13.11
CA ALA A 399 4.34 -10.75 14.06
C ALA A 399 3.97 -11.89 15.04
N ARG A 400 2.76 -12.44 14.93
CA ARG A 400 2.31 -13.57 15.73
C ARG A 400 2.58 -14.88 14.98
N PRO A 401 3.05 -15.93 15.68
CA PRO A 401 3.14 -17.25 15.09
C PRO A 401 1.75 -17.74 14.72
N LEU A 402 1.54 -18.05 13.45
CA LEU A 402 0.34 -18.67 12.94
C LEU A 402 0.59 -20.15 12.75
N ARG A 403 -0.23 -20.97 13.40
CA ARG A 403 -0.07 -22.41 13.43
C ARG A 403 -1.40 -23.06 13.15
N ALA A 404 -1.41 -24.07 12.30
CA ALA A 404 -2.60 -24.87 12.08
C ALA A 404 -2.24 -26.34 11.86
N ILE A 405 -3.17 -27.21 12.23
CA ILE A 405 -3.16 -28.62 11.84
C ILE A 405 -4.56 -28.99 11.38
N ARG A 406 -4.66 -29.67 10.24
CA ARG A 406 -5.89 -30.32 9.78
C ARG A 406 -5.71 -31.84 9.89
N GLU A 407 -6.59 -32.51 10.62
CA GLU A 407 -6.68 -33.97 10.73
C GLU A 407 -8.07 -34.42 10.26
N GLY A 408 -8.13 -35.05 9.08
CA GLY A 408 -9.41 -35.36 8.42
C GLY A 408 -10.27 -34.11 8.18
N ASN A 409 -11.46 -34.07 8.79
CA ASN A 409 -12.37 -32.92 8.66
C ASN A 409 -12.05 -31.79 9.64
N PHE A 410 -11.34 -32.09 10.72
CA PHE A 410 -11.13 -31.14 11.80
C PHE A 410 -9.86 -30.34 11.57
N LYS A 411 -9.92 -29.05 11.87
CA LYS A 411 -8.79 -28.14 11.82
C LYS A 411 -8.66 -27.38 13.12
N LEU A 412 -7.47 -27.43 13.69
CA LEU A 412 -7.08 -26.68 14.87
C LEU A 412 -6.23 -25.48 14.43
N VAL A 413 -6.63 -24.28 14.82
CA VAL A 413 -5.92 -23.02 14.59
C VAL A 413 -5.38 -22.52 15.91
N MET A 414 -4.10 -22.15 15.94
CA MET A 414 -3.37 -21.65 17.10
C MET A 414 -2.64 -20.38 16.69
N GLU A 415 -3.23 -19.23 17.00
CA GLU A 415 -2.68 -17.91 16.69
C GLU A 415 -2.01 -17.31 17.93
N GLY A 416 -0.69 -17.09 17.88
CA GLY A 416 0.03 -16.43 18.97
C GLY A 416 -0.19 -17.10 20.32
N ASP A 417 -0.61 -16.29 21.30
CA ASP A 417 -0.97 -16.73 22.66
C ASP A 417 -2.50 -16.81 22.87
N ASN A 418 -3.29 -16.73 21.78
CA ASN A 418 -4.75 -16.86 21.84
C ASN A 418 -5.15 -18.31 22.18
N ALA A 419 -6.37 -18.49 22.68
CA ALA A 419 -6.95 -19.80 22.88
C ALA A 419 -7.06 -20.54 21.53
N PRO A 420 -6.72 -21.84 21.44
CA PRO A 420 -6.88 -22.61 20.22
C PRO A 420 -8.35 -22.66 19.76
N GLU A 421 -8.56 -22.62 18.46
CA GLU A 421 -9.88 -22.72 17.83
C GLU A 421 -9.96 -24.01 17.01
N LEU A 422 -11.08 -24.73 17.13
CA LEU A 422 -11.29 -26.01 16.46
C LEU A 422 -12.50 -25.91 15.52
N TYR A 423 -12.34 -26.33 14.28
CA TYR A 423 -13.39 -26.27 13.26
C TYR A 423 -13.55 -27.62 12.56
N ASP A 424 -14.78 -28.01 12.20
CA ASP A 424 -15.02 -29.03 11.16
C ASP A 424 -15.09 -28.29 9.82
N VAL A 425 -13.99 -28.26 9.07
CA VAL A 425 -13.88 -27.43 7.85
C VAL A 425 -14.62 -28.01 6.64
N VAL A 426 -15.17 -29.23 6.76
CA VAL A 426 -16.02 -29.83 5.73
C VAL A 426 -17.47 -29.42 5.95
N ALA A 427 -17.95 -29.50 7.20
CA ALA A 427 -19.29 -29.06 7.55
C ALA A 427 -19.40 -27.52 7.64
N ASP A 428 -18.31 -26.84 7.98
CA ASP A 428 -18.22 -25.40 8.18
C ASP A 428 -17.02 -24.80 7.41
N PRO A 429 -17.13 -24.67 6.08
CA PRO A 429 -16.04 -24.18 5.23
C PRO A 429 -15.63 -22.72 5.53
N GLY A 430 -16.49 -21.95 6.21
CA GLY A 430 -16.22 -20.58 6.64
C GLY A 430 -15.55 -20.48 8.02
N GLU A 431 -15.29 -21.62 8.68
CA GLU A 431 -14.67 -21.67 10.02
C GLU A 431 -15.40 -20.74 11.00
N ALA A 432 -16.73 -20.74 11.00
CA ALA A 432 -17.55 -19.82 11.80
C ALA A 432 -17.87 -20.35 13.20
N ASN A 433 -17.91 -21.68 13.37
CA ASN A 433 -18.37 -22.37 14.57
C ASN A 433 -17.20 -23.03 15.30
N ASN A 434 -16.61 -22.31 16.26
CA ASN A 434 -15.52 -22.84 17.07
C ASN A 434 -16.02 -23.94 18.04
N LEU A 435 -15.54 -25.17 17.83
CA LEU A 435 -15.86 -26.38 18.58
C LEU A 435 -14.91 -26.62 19.77
N ALA A 436 -13.90 -25.79 19.99
CA ALA A 436 -12.83 -26.06 20.98
C ALA A 436 -13.37 -26.27 22.40
N ALA A 437 -14.40 -25.52 22.79
CA ALA A 437 -15.06 -25.68 24.10
C ALA A 437 -15.93 -26.95 24.19
N ARG A 438 -16.39 -27.49 23.06
CA ARG A 438 -17.24 -28.69 22.98
C ARG A 438 -16.45 -29.98 22.85
N ASP A 439 -15.25 -29.92 22.28
CA ASP A 439 -14.35 -31.08 22.11
C ASP A 439 -12.91 -30.73 22.56
N PRO A 440 -12.69 -30.50 23.87
CA PRO A 440 -11.38 -30.16 24.41
C PRO A 440 -10.37 -31.32 24.31
N GLU A 441 -10.85 -32.57 24.26
CA GLU A 441 -10.00 -33.75 24.10
C GLU A 441 -9.34 -33.78 22.71
N ARG A 442 -10.11 -33.49 21.66
CA ARG A 442 -9.56 -33.35 20.30
C ARG A 442 -8.61 -32.18 20.18
N VAL A 443 -8.91 -31.04 20.81
CA VAL A 443 -7.97 -29.90 20.86
C VAL A 443 -6.63 -30.34 21.45
N ALA A 444 -6.66 -31.04 22.60
CA ALA A 444 -5.44 -31.52 23.25
C ALA A 444 -4.69 -32.55 22.39
N GLN A 445 -5.41 -33.44 21.72
CA GLN A 445 -4.82 -34.44 20.83
C GLN A 445 -4.15 -33.80 19.60
N MET A 446 -4.87 -32.97 18.85
CA MET A 446 -4.35 -32.32 17.66
C MET A 446 -3.18 -31.39 17.99
N LYS A 447 -3.22 -30.72 19.15
CA LYS A 447 -2.09 -29.92 19.64
C LYS A 447 -0.85 -30.79 19.89
N ARG A 448 -1.00 -31.98 20.48
CA ARG A 448 0.13 -32.92 20.65
C ARG A 448 0.68 -33.38 19.30
N THR A 449 -0.18 -33.73 18.34
CA THR A 449 0.24 -34.11 16.99
C THR A 449 1.03 -32.98 16.32
N TYR A 450 0.52 -31.75 16.40
CA TYR A 450 1.17 -30.57 15.83
C TYR A 450 2.55 -30.32 16.43
N GLU A 451 2.69 -30.37 17.77
CA GLU A 451 3.99 -30.13 18.41
C GLU A 451 5.00 -31.26 18.10
N ALA A 452 4.55 -32.50 17.94
CA ALA A 452 5.40 -33.61 17.48
C ALA A 452 5.89 -33.42 16.03
N TRP A 453 5.06 -32.84 15.15
CA TRP A 453 5.48 -32.44 13.81
C TRP A 453 6.45 -31.25 13.87
N ARG A 454 6.13 -30.20 14.63
CA ARG A 454 6.93 -28.98 14.77
C ARG A 454 8.33 -29.27 15.33
N ALA A 455 8.46 -30.23 16.25
CA ALA A 455 9.75 -30.65 16.79
C ALA A 455 10.71 -31.23 15.74
N GLN A 456 10.22 -31.63 14.56
CA GLN A 456 11.03 -32.12 13.44
C GLN A 456 11.44 -31.02 12.46
N MET A 457 10.96 -29.78 12.65
CA MET A 457 11.24 -28.65 11.77
C MET A 457 12.51 -27.91 12.20
N LYS A 458 13.19 -27.28 11.26
CA LYS A 458 14.32 -26.40 11.58
C LYS A 458 13.75 -25.02 11.92
N PRO A 459 14.16 -24.40 13.03
CA PRO A 459 13.92 -22.99 13.23
C PRO A 459 14.50 -22.22 12.05
N GLN A 460 13.77 -21.25 11.53
CA GLN A 460 14.35 -20.29 10.61
C GLN A 460 15.41 -19.46 11.36
N VAL A 461 16.68 -19.68 11.02
CA VAL A 461 17.83 -18.97 11.59
C VAL A 461 18.24 -17.84 10.66
N ILE A 462 18.48 -16.65 11.21
CA ILE A 462 19.04 -15.54 10.46
C ILE A 462 20.55 -15.50 10.70
N PRO A 463 21.37 -15.40 9.63
CA PRO A 463 22.81 -15.21 9.79
C PRO A 463 23.11 -13.97 10.66
N ASP A 464 24.03 -14.10 11.61
CA ASP A 464 24.46 -12.99 12.50
C ASP A 464 24.93 -11.74 11.72
N ASP A 465 25.39 -11.93 10.47
CA ASP A 465 25.88 -10.91 9.55
C ASP A 465 24.81 -10.39 8.57
N HIS A 466 23.56 -10.83 8.69
CA HIS A 466 22.46 -10.29 7.92
C HIS A 466 22.32 -8.78 8.25
N PRO A 467 22.21 -7.88 7.25
CA PRO A 467 22.28 -6.42 7.47
C PRO A 467 21.21 -5.87 8.42
N LEU A 468 20.12 -6.63 8.63
CA LEU A 468 19.14 -6.35 9.68
C LEU A 468 19.58 -6.84 11.07
N TYR A 469 20.23 -8.01 11.20
CA TYR A 469 20.62 -8.63 12.47
C TYR A 469 21.73 -7.85 13.21
N GLY A 470 22.69 -7.28 12.48
CA GLY A 470 23.73 -6.40 13.03
C GLY A 470 23.22 -5.08 13.63
N ARG A 471 22.04 -4.61 13.22
CA ARG A 471 21.36 -3.46 13.83
C ARG A 471 20.63 -3.82 15.14
N TYR A 472 20.16 -5.06 15.29
CA TYR A 472 19.41 -5.50 16.46
C TYR A 472 20.29 -5.77 17.70
N LYS A 473 21.52 -6.27 17.53
CA LYS A 473 22.45 -6.52 18.65
C LYS A 473 22.97 -5.25 19.33
N LYS A 474 22.98 -4.10 18.63
CA LYS A 474 23.43 -2.80 19.18
C LYS A 474 22.38 -2.09 20.07
N MET A 475 21.19 -2.65 20.23
CA MET A 475 20.10 -2.06 21.03
C MET A 475 19.85 -2.76 22.38
N ALA A 476 20.66 -3.74 22.79
CA ALA A 476 20.55 -4.31 24.13
C ALA A 476 21.16 -3.34 25.18
N PRO A 477 20.38 -2.80 26.14
CA PRO A 477 20.94 -1.90 27.14
C PRO A 477 21.78 -2.68 28.16
N GLY A 478 23.00 -2.20 28.41
CA GLY A 478 23.88 -2.68 29.46
C GLY A 478 23.29 -2.48 30.87
N ARG A 479 23.69 -3.35 31.79
CA ARG A 479 23.14 -3.55 33.16
C ARG A 479 23.12 -2.34 34.10
N ALA A 480 23.59 -1.15 33.71
CA ALA A 480 23.63 0.03 34.56
C ALA A 480 22.44 1.01 34.39
N GLY A 481 21.55 0.78 33.41
CA GLY A 481 20.40 1.67 33.15
C GLY A 481 19.09 1.31 33.88
N LYS A 482 19.08 0.27 34.73
CA LYS A 482 17.84 -0.24 35.35
C LYS A 482 17.35 0.59 36.54
N GLU A 483 18.22 1.29 37.26
CA GLU A 483 17.80 1.98 38.49
C GLU A 483 17.26 3.40 38.26
N ALA A 484 17.67 4.09 37.19
CA ALA A 484 17.15 5.42 36.86
C ALA A 484 15.76 5.37 36.16
N VAL A 485 15.41 4.24 35.56
CA VAL A 485 14.12 4.05 34.83
C VAL A 485 13.00 3.62 35.78
N LEU A 486 13.31 2.88 36.86
CA LEU A 486 12.29 2.40 37.80
C LEU A 486 11.62 3.53 38.61
N LEU A 487 12.33 4.65 38.86
CA LEU A 487 11.78 5.78 39.61
C LEU A 487 10.79 6.65 38.81
N ARG A 488 10.78 6.56 37.46
CA ARG A 488 9.78 7.23 36.62
C ARG A 488 8.57 6.36 36.26
N ILE A 489 8.67 5.04 36.39
CA ILE A 489 7.58 4.11 36.06
C ILE A 489 6.46 4.15 37.12
N ASN A 490 6.78 4.46 38.39
CA ASN A 490 5.77 4.49 39.45
C ASN A 490 4.88 5.75 39.45
N ALA A 491 5.18 6.76 38.63
CA ALA A 491 4.37 7.99 38.54
C ALA A 491 3.39 8.00 37.34
N LEU A 492 3.45 7.00 36.45
CA LEU A 492 2.59 6.89 35.26
C LEU A 492 1.62 5.69 35.33
N GLY A 493 1.53 5.05 36.49
CA GLY A 493 0.82 3.78 36.70
C GLY A 493 -0.71 3.83 36.69
N GLU A 494 -1.37 4.95 36.40
CA GLU A 494 -2.85 5.04 36.53
C GLU A 494 -3.62 5.54 35.29
N ALA A 495 -3.02 5.62 34.09
CA ALA A 495 -3.74 6.13 32.90
C ALA A 495 -3.59 5.27 31.62
N ASN A 496 -3.54 3.95 31.73
CA ASN A 496 -3.56 3.06 30.56
C ASN A 496 -4.90 2.31 30.44
N GLN A 497 -5.94 3.04 30.01
CA GLN A 497 -7.08 2.41 29.34
C GLN A 497 -6.73 2.26 27.84
N ALA A 498 -7.00 1.08 27.28
CA ALA A 498 -6.53 0.66 25.95
C ALA A 498 -6.98 1.58 24.81
N ALA A 499 -6.03 2.01 23.97
CA ALA A 499 -6.31 2.76 22.74
C ALA A 499 -7.26 1.98 21.80
N VAL A 500 -8.13 2.70 21.08
CA VAL A 500 -9.11 2.12 20.15
C VAL A 500 -8.46 1.75 18.83
N LEU A 501 -7.56 2.61 18.32
CA LEU A 501 -6.79 2.37 17.11
C LEU A 501 -5.38 1.87 17.44
N THR A 502 -4.94 0.88 16.68
CA THR A 502 -3.55 0.39 16.68
C THR A 502 -2.71 1.17 15.67
N THR A 503 -1.38 1.09 15.78
CA THR A 503 -0.46 1.77 14.86
C THR A 503 -0.18 0.95 13.59
N ALA A 504 -0.93 -0.13 13.34
CA ALA A 504 -0.70 -1.04 12.22
C ALA A 504 -0.90 -0.34 10.86
N SER A 505 -2.01 0.38 10.68
CA SER A 505 -2.27 1.14 9.44
C SER A 505 -1.23 2.24 9.24
N LEU A 506 -0.86 2.97 10.31
CA LEU A 506 0.23 3.94 10.26
C LEU A 506 1.52 3.30 9.76
N LYS A 507 1.91 2.15 10.32
CA LYS A 507 3.13 1.42 9.91
C LYS A 507 3.09 1.06 8.43
N GLN A 508 1.98 0.45 7.99
CA GLN A 508 1.79 0.06 6.59
C GLN A 508 1.91 1.25 5.64
N TYR A 509 1.25 2.37 5.93
CA TYR A 509 1.34 3.55 5.10
C TYR A 509 2.75 4.14 5.08
N VAL A 510 3.41 4.25 6.24
CA VAL A 510 4.80 4.78 6.30
C VAL A 510 5.77 3.91 5.51
N GLU A 511 5.66 2.58 5.61
CA GLU A 511 6.48 1.64 4.84
C GLU A 511 6.25 1.80 3.33
N GLN A 512 4.99 1.96 2.90
CA GLN A 512 4.64 2.24 1.50
C GLN A 512 5.22 3.57 1.02
N PHE A 513 5.07 4.65 1.79
CA PHE A 513 5.60 5.97 1.42
C PHE A 513 7.13 5.94 1.34
N ASN A 514 7.79 5.30 2.31
CA ASN A 514 9.23 5.12 2.30
C ASN A 514 9.73 4.32 1.10
N ALA A 515 8.99 3.28 0.68
CA ALA A 515 9.37 2.46 -0.48
C ALA A 515 9.21 3.21 -1.81
N LEU A 516 8.28 4.16 -1.89
CA LEU A 516 8.02 4.99 -3.07
C LEU A 516 8.84 6.28 -3.11
N ASP A 517 9.56 6.62 -2.04
CA ASP A 517 10.29 7.87 -1.90
C ASP A 517 11.81 7.69 -2.04
N GLU A 518 12.41 8.40 -2.99
CA GLU A 518 13.87 8.52 -3.14
C GLU A 518 14.56 9.23 -1.96
N GLU A 519 13.82 9.95 -1.12
CA GLU A 519 14.32 10.74 0.01
C GLU A 519 15.46 11.70 -0.35
N ILE A 520 15.20 12.57 -1.33
CA ILE A 520 16.19 13.51 -1.91
C ILE A 520 16.79 14.44 -0.85
N TYR A 521 15.96 14.89 0.10
CA TYR A 521 16.34 15.82 1.15
C TYR A 521 16.04 15.23 2.53
N ARG A 522 17.04 15.23 3.40
CA ARG A 522 16.94 14.74 4.78
C ARG A 522 17.11 15.89 5.77
N GLN A 523 16.29 15.89 6.82
CA GLN A 523 16.42 16.79 7.96
C GLN A 523 16.52 15.98 9.26
N ALA A 524 15.92 16.44 10.37
CA ALA A 524 16.12 15.81 11.67
C ALA A 524 15.59 14.38 11.75
N ILE A 525 14.52 14.06 11.00
CA ILE A 525 13.83 12.77 11.07
C ILE A 525 13.77 12.13 9.67
N PRO A 526 14.73 11.23 9.35
CA PRO A 526 14.77 10.53 8.07
C PRO A 526 13.65 9.47 7.94
N ASN A 527 13.43 8.97 6.72
CA ASN A 527 12.39 7.98 6.37
C ASN A 527 12.53 6.72 7.23
N ALA A 528 13.77 6.30 7.49
CA ALA A 528 14.10 5.17 8.35
C ALA A 528 13.56 5.31 9.79
N GLU A 529 13.35 6.54 10.27
CA GLU A 529 12.86 6.85 11.62
C GLU A 529 11.42 7.36 11.62
N ALA A 530 10.81 7.53 10.43
CA ALA A 530 9.49 8.13 10.27
C ALA A 530 8.41 7.39 11.06
N TYR A 531 8.40 6.05 11.03
CA TYR A 531 7.37 5.28 11.75
C TYR A 531 7.47 5.49 13.26
N GLU A 532 8.67 5.37 13.85
CA GLU A 532 8.84 5.54 15.30
C GLU A 532 8.45 6.95 15.73
N PHE A 533 8.92 7.97 15.00
CA PHE A 533 8.55 9.35 15.28
C PHE A 533 7.03 9.56 15.22
N LEU A 534 6.39 9.14 14.12
CA LEU A 534 4.96 9.38 13.91
C LEU A 534 4.13 8.60 14.93
N LYS A 535 4.47 7.34 15.20
CA LYS A 535 3.81 6.48 16.19
C LYS A 535 3.73 7.16 17.56
N ASP A 536 4.78 7.88 17.95
CA ASP A 536 4.87 8.55 19.25
C ASP A 536 4.30 9.97 19.25
N ASN A 537 4.11 10.59 18.08
CA ASN A 537 3.74 12.00 17.99
C ASN A 537 2.38 12.30 17.36
N ILE A 538 1.81 11.48 16.47
CA ILE A 538 0.58 11.89 15.77
C ILE A 538 -0.70 11.30 16.41
N PRO A 539 -1.86 11.94 16.22
CA PRO A 539 -3.14 11.27 16.39
C PRO A 539 -3.35 10.23 15.28
N LEU A 540 -4.00 9.12 15.62
CA LEU A 540 -4.35 8.07 14.65
C LEU A 540 -5.74 8.33 14.09
N PHE A 541 -5.93 8.07 12.80
CA PHE A 541 -7.23 8.24 12.14
C PHE A 541 -7.56 7.00 11.29
N SER A 542 -8.82 6.57 11.33
CA SER A 542 -9.30 5.54 10.41
C SER A 542 -10.74 5.78 9.99
N CYS A 543 -11.02 5.51 8.71
CA CYS A 543 -12.33 5.63 8.11
C CYS A 543 -12.51 4.66 6.92
N PRO A 544 -13.74 4.52 6.39
CA PRO A 544 -14.02 3.76 5.17
C PRO A 544 -13.36 4.34 3.90
N ASP A 545 -13.16 5.65 3.83
CA ASP A 545 -12.53 6.31 2.67
C ASP A 545 -11.01 6.19 2.74
N LYS A 546 -10.46 5.21 2.02
CA LYS A 546 -9.02 4.95 2.01
C LYS A 546 -8.18 6.01 1.31
N LEU A 547 -8.79 6.88 0.49
CA LEU A 547 -8.07 8.03 -0.05
C LEU A 547 -7.83 9.05 1.06
N ILE A 548 -8.86 9.43 1.82
CA ILE A 548 -8.70 10.37 2.94
C ILE A 548 -7.76 9.79 4.01
N GLU A 549 -7.92 8.51 4.37
CA GLU A 549 -7.05 7.85 5.35
C GLU A 549 -5.59 7.84 4.90
N ARG A 550 -5.31 7.45 3.64
CA ARG A 550 -3.95 7.47 3.07
C ARG A 550 -3.38 8.89 3.05
N THR A 551 -4.13 9.89 2.61
CA THR A 551 -3.65 11.28 2.56
C THR A 551 -3.40 11.83 3.96
N TYR A 552 -4.19 11.46 4.98
CA TYR A 552 -3.94 11.84 6.38
C TYR A 552 -2.56 11.36 6.86
N TYR A 553 -2.24 10.07 6.64
CA TYR A 553 -0.93 9.55 7.04
C TYR A 553 0.21 10.06 6.15
N PHE A 554 -0.03 10.27 4.85
CA PHE A 554 0.95 10.87 3.95
C PHE A 554 1.33 12.27 4.40
N ARG A 555 0.34 13.08 4.81
CA ARG A 555 0.55 14.47 5.23
C ARG A 555 1.28 14.60 6.57
N TRP A 556 1.07 13.66 7.49
CA TRP A 556 1.93 13.54 8.67
C TRP A 556 3.35 13.11 8.31
N TRP A 557 3.48 12.16 7.39
CA TRP A 557 4.76 11.67 6.90
C TRP A 557 5.56 12.73 6.13
N THR A 558 4.91 13.65 5.41
CA THR A 558 5.60 14.79 4.80
C THR A 558 5.92 15.86 5.84
N TYR A 559 4.98 16.25 6.71
CA TYR A 559 5.23 17.27 7.75
C TYR A 559 6.49 16.97 8.59
N ARG A 560 6.69 15.70 8.97
CA ARG A 560 7.88 15.31 9.76
C ARG A 560 9.22 15.57 9.04
N LYS A 561 9.25 15.57 7.70
CA LYS A 561 10.47 15.87 6.92
C LYS A 561 10.92 17.32 7.10
N HIS A 562 10.00 18.21 7.47
CA HIS A 562 10.26 19.63 7.65
C HIS A 562 10.71 20.00 9.07
N ILE A 563 10.74 19.03 9.99
CA ILE A 563 11.33 19.22 11.31
C ILE A 563 12.85 19.28 11.15
N LYS A 564 13.41 20.46 11.37
CA LYS A 564 14.85 20.73 11.30
C LYS A 564 15.41 20.98 12.68
N GLN A 565 16.47 20.27 13.06
CA GLN A 565 17.26 20.64 14.22
C GLN A 565 18.18 21.81 13.88
N THR A 566 18.22 22.84 14.73
CA THR A 566 19.12 23.99 14.60
C THR A 566 19.85 24.24 15.94
N PRO A 567 20.88 25.10 15.98
CA PRO A 567 21.54 25.49 17.23
C PRO A 567 20.60 26.14 18.27
N VAL A 568 19.46 26.68 17.84
CA VAL A 568 18.47 27.36 18.70
C VAL A 568 17.21 26.52 18.95
N GLY A 569 17.24 25.22 18.63
CA GLY A 569 16.11 24.30 18.78
C GLY A 569 15.54 23.84 17.44
N TYR A 570 14.37 23.19 17.49
CA TYR A 570 13.67 22.73 16.29
C TYR A 570 12.96 23.87 15.55
N ILE A 571 12.97 23.82 14.23
CA ILE A 571 12.12 24.65 13.35
C ILE A 571 11.35 23.79 12.37
N ILE A 572 10.32 24.38 11.75
CA ILE A 572 9.55 23.79 10.66
C ILE A 572 9.86 24.55 9.37
N THR A 573 10.45 23.88 8.37
CA THR A 573 10.74 24.49 7.06
C THR A 573 9.54 24.40 6.11
N GLU A 574 9.55 25.25 5.09
CA GLU A 574 8.52 25.26 4.03
C GLU A 574 8.98 24.43 2.83
N PHE A 575 10.13 24.80 2.25
CA PHE A 575 10.87 23.98 1.29
C PHE A 575 11.85 23.03 2.01
N LEU A 576 12.03 21.83 1.45
CA LEU A 576 13.10 20.93 1.86
C LEU A 576 14.48 21.35 1.31
N PRO A 577 14.64 21.64 0.00
CA PRO A 577 15.89 22.22 -0.50
C PRO A 577 16.10 23.64 0.04
N GLU A 578 17.37 24.04 0.08
CA GLU A 578 17.69 25.45 0.31
C GLU A 578 17.27 26.29 -0.89
N VAL A 579 16.51 27.36 -0.64
CA VAL A 579 16.06 28.31 -1.66
C VAL A 579 16.62 29.69 -1.34
N PRO A 580 17.11 30.49 -2.31
CA PRO A 580 17.95 31.66 -2.02
C PRO A 580 17.26 32.79 -1.23
N TRP A 581 15.93 32.85 -1.23
CA TRP A 581 15.16 33.85 -0.49
C TRP A 581 14.85 33.45 0.96
N ALA A 582 15.12 32.22 1.38
CA ALA A 582 14.85 31.79 2.76
C ALA A 582 15.77 32.49 3.77
N GLY A 583 15.25 32.72 4.97
CA GLY A 583 16.01 33.29 6.09
C GLY A 583 16.96 32.27 6.73
N LYS A 584 17.37 32.56 7.97
CA LYS A 584 18.20 31.66 8.78
C LYS A 584 17.65 30.24 8.79
N TYR A 585 18.55 29.28 8.64
CA TYR A 585 18.26 27.84 8.66
C TYR A 585 17.27 27.35 7.59
N ASN A 586 17.03 28.12 6.53
CA ASN A 586 16.03 27.87 5.50
C ASN A 586 14.57 28.09 5.99
N ALA A 587 14.38 28.94 7.00
CA ALA A 587 13.05 29.30 7.48
C ALA A 587 12.38 30.32 6.54
N ILE A 588 11.09 30.10 6.26
CA ILE A 588 10.24 30.99 5.46
C ILE A 588 8.93 31.19 6.24
N PRO A 589 8.45 32.44 6.39
CA PRO A 589 7.30 32.71 7.24
C PRO A 589 5.96 32.49 6.54
N CYS A 590 5.90 32.38 5.21
CA CYS A 590 4.67 32.41 4.40
C CYS A 590 3.60 31.41 4.85
N ALA A 591 3.98 30.16 5.14
CA ALA A 591 3.07 29.14 5.66
C ALA A 591 3.12 28.94 7.18
N GLY A 592 3.67 29.88 7.95
CA GLY A 592 3.83 29.73 9.39
C GLY A 592 2.53 29.38 10.11
N MET A 593 1.40 30.00 9.75
CA MET A 593 0.09 29.65 10.31
C MET A 593 -0.27 28.19 10.01
N HIS A 594 -0.08 27.74 8.77
CA HIS A 594 -0.33 26.34 8.40
C HIS A 594 0.58 25.38 9.17
N HIS A 595 1.85 25.73 9.37
CA HIS A 595 2.79 24.90 10.13
C HIS A 595 2.34 24.70 11.58
N PHE A 596 1.89 25.77 12.25
CA PHE A 596 1.37 25.68 13.61
C PHE A 596 0.03 24.94 13.66
N MET A 597 -0.88 25.19 12.71
CA MET A 597 -2.21 24.57 12.69
C MET A 597 -2.14 23.07 12.41
N GLU A 598 -1.24 22.61 11.54
CA GLU A 598 -1.00 21.18 11.35
C GLU A 598 -0.22 20.61 12.57
N GLY A 599 0.88 21.25 12.95
CA GLY A 599 1.81 20.75 13.97
C GLY A 599 1.28 20.73 15.39
N ARG A 600 0.26 21.53 15.73
CA ARG A 600 -0.30 21.59 17.10
C ARG A 600 -0.88 20.26 17.56
N TRP A 601 -1.15 19.35 16.63
CA TRP A 601 -1.64 18.01 16.91
C TRP A 601 -0.53 17.00 17.20
N LEU A 602 0.74 17.38 17.05
CA LEU A 602 1.85 16.58 17.57
C LEU A 602 1.75 16.48 19.10
N ARG A 603 1.97 15.28 19.63
CA ARG A 603 1.88 14.98 21.06
C ARG A 603 2.99 15.66 21.84
N ASP A 604 4.21 15.71 21.31
CA ASP A 604 5.30 16.45 21.93
C ASP A 604 5.22 17.94 21.56
N PRO A 605 4.87 18.83 22.51
CA PRO A 605 4.76 20.26 22.23
C PRO A 605 6.12 20.92 21.96
N LYS A 606 7.25 20.25 22.24
CA LYS A 606 8.59 20.83 22.10
C LYS A 606 8.86 21.38 20.71
N PHE A 607 8.45 20.67 19.66
CA PHE A 607 8.73 21.08 18.28
C PHE A 607 8.18 22.47 17.96
N LEU A 608 6.94 22.75 18.36
CA LEU A 608 6.32 24.06 18.14
C LEU A 608 6.72 25.10 19.18
N ARG A 609 7.07 24.70 20.41
CA ARG A 609 7.64 25.63 21.41
C ARG A 609 9.00 26.16 20.97
N ASP A 610 9.88 25.30 20.47
CA ASP A 610 11.17 25.72 19.93
C ASP A 610 10.97 26.60 18.68
N TYR A 611 10.04 26.21 17.79
CA TYR A 611 9.73 26.99 16.59
C TYR A 611 9.14 28.38 16.90
N ALA A 612 8.31 28.49 17.94
CA ALA A 612 7.81 29.76 18.46
C ALA A 612 8.95 30.66 18.95
N ASN A 613 9.86 30.10 19.76
CA ASN A 613 11.04 30.83 20.24
C ASN A 613 11.95 31.27 19.10
N PHE A 614 12.15 30.41 18.08
CA PHE A 614 12.88 30.77 16.88
C PHE A 614 12.27 32.01 16.20
N TRP A 615 10.96 31.98 15.92
CA TRP A 615 10.30 33.12 15.27
C TRP A 615 10.31 34.39 16.12
N ALA A 616 10.16 34.28 17.44
CA ALA A 616 10.16 35.46 18.30
C ALA A 616 11.54 36.10 18.47
N ARG A 617 12.60 35.29 18.61
CA ARG A 617 13.91 35.74 19.14
C ARG A 617 15.10 35.53 18.21
N HIS A 618 15.01 34.62 17.25
CA HIS A 618 16.16 34.18 16.46
C HIS A 618 15.99 34.33 14.95
N ALA A 619 14.77 34.51 14.45
CA ALA A 619 14.51 34.65 13.03
C ALA A 619 15.18 35.92 12.45
N GLY A 620 15.86 35.73 11.31
CA GLY A 620 16.67 36.75 10.65
C GLY A 620 16.91 36.40 9.19
N MET A 621 17.29 37.39 8.40
CA MET A 621 17.91 37.14 7.10
C MET A 621 19.24 36.41 7.29
N ARG A 622 19.72 35.69 6.27
CA ARG A 622 21.00 34.96 6.35
C ARG A 622 22.21 35.83 6.68
N ASN A 623 22.14 37.12 6.34
CA ASN A 623 23.25 38.07 6.50
C ASN A 623 23.07 39.00 7.72
N ASP A 624 22.13 38.71 8.63
CA ASP A 624 21.88 39.49 9.86
C ASP A 624 21.48 40.97 9.68
N GLU A 625 21.40 41.48 8.44
CA GLU A 625 21.04 42.88 8.13
C GLU A 625 19.56 43.23 8.44
N PHE A 626 18.71 42.24 8.73
CA PHE A 626 17.30 42.44 9.07
C PHE A 626 16.79 41.37 10.05
N LYS A 627 16.13 41.77 11.15
CA LYS A 627 15.34 40.86 11.99
C LYS A 627 14.13 40.39 11.17
N ALA A 628 14.07 39.10 10.83
CA ALA A 628 13.07 38.56 9.89
C ALA A 628 11.66 38.46 10.49
N VAL A 629 11.51 38.64 11.80
CA VAL A 629 10.19 38.71 12.46
C VAL A 629 9.34 39.85 11.88
N LEU A 630 9.96 40.87 11.27
CA LEU A 630 9.30 42.10 10.82
C LEU A 630 8.55 41.97 9.47
N GLY A 631 8.35 40.75 9.00
CA GLY A 631 7.82 40.45 7.68
C GLY A 631 6.71 39.41 7.65
N HIS A 632 5.45 39.87 7.76
CA HIS A 632 4.20 39.41 7.11
C HIS A 632 3.83 37.94 6.91
N GLY A 633 4.70 36.95 7.04
CA GLY A 633 4.38 35.65 6.47
C GLY A 633 3.14 34.99 7.09
N PHE A 634 2.77 35.31 8.33
CA PHE A 634 1.57 34.76 8.97
C PHE A 634 1.16 35.51 10.26
N PRO A 635 -0.10 35.38 10.75
CA PRO A 635 -0.54 35.96 12.01
C PRO A 635 0.02 35.22 13.24
N PHE A 636 1.28 35.52 13.60
CA PHE A 636 2.04 34.76 14.60
C PHE A 636 1.38 34.67 16.01
N PRO A 637 0.91 35.76 16.63
CA PRO A 637 0.11 35.69 17.85
C PRO A 637 -1.08 34.72 17.77
N SER A 638 -1.82 34.74 16.65
CA SER A 638 -2.97 33.86 16.44
C SER A 638 -2.56 32.39 16.29
N ALA A 639 -1.42 32.12 15.64
CA ALA A 639 -0.86 30.79 15.54
C ALA A 639 -0.50 30.21 16.92
N LEU A 640 0.12 31.01 17.78
CA LEU A 640 0.45 30.60 19.16
C LEU A 640 -0.78 30.44 20.04
N TYR A 641 -1.79 31.31 19.88
CA TYR A 641 -3.07 31.15 20.55
C TYR A 641 -3.71 29.81 20.15
N ASN A 642 -3.76 29.49 18.86
CA ASN A 642 -4.31 28.22 18.36
C ASN A 642 -3.52 26.98 18.81
N PHE A 643 -2.20 27.11 18.98
CA PHE A 643 -1.38 26.08 19.63
C PHE A 643 -1.74 25.92 21.11
N HIS A 644 -1.93 27.04 21.83
CA HIS A 644 -2.34 27.06 23.24
C HIS A 644 -3.70 26.40 23.49
N LEU A 645 -4.64 26.51 22.54
CA LEU A 645 -5.95 25.84 22.64
C LEU A 645 -5.82 24.32 22.69
N VAL A 646 -4.77 23.75 22.08
CA VAL A 646 -4.53 22.30 22.05
C VAL A 646 -3.56 21.89 23.16
N HIS A 647 -2.44 22.59 23.30
CA HIS A 647 -1.42 22.38 24.33
C HIS A 647 -1.36 23.58 25.27
N PRO A 648 -1.92 23.48 26.50
CA PRO A 648 -1.93 24.59 27.45
C PRO A 648 -0.53 25.16 27.71
N SER A 649 -0.20 26.25 27.01
CA SER A 649 1.13 26.88 26.98
C SER A 649 1.07 28.33 27.47
N ARG A 650 0.39 28.55 28.60
CA ARG A 650 0.19 29.90 29.17
C ARG A 650 1.54 30.59 29.44
N ASP A 651 2.50 29.82 29.93
CA ASP A 651 3.87 30.25 30.19
C ASP A 651 4.54 30.83 28.94
N LEU A 652 4.46 30.12 27.81
CA LEU A 652 5.04 30.55 26.53
C LEU A 652 4.39 31.83 26.00
N LEU A 653 3.05 31.91 26.07
CA LEU A 653 2.32 33.10 25.62
C LEU A 653 2.72 34.34 26.42
N ILE A 654 2.84 34.20 27.73
CA ILE A 654 3.23 35.29 28.62
C ILE A 654 4.68 35.70 28.36
N ASP A 655 5.59 34.73 28.23
CA ASP A 655 7.01 34.96 27.98
C ASP A 655 7.26 35.72 26.66
N LEU A 656 6.58 35.32 25.58
CA LEU A 656 6.76 35.91 24.25
C LEU A 656 5.92 37.16 23.99
N TYR A 657 5.05 37.57 24.92
CA TYR A 657 4.14 38.71 24.72
C TYR A 657 4.84 40.01 24.30
N PRO A 658 5.98 40.43 24.89
CA PRO A 658 6.67 41.65 24.47
C PRO A 658 7.09 41.63 22.99
N GLU A 659 7.64 40.52 22.50
CA GLU A 659 8.04 40.34 21.11
C GLU A 659 6.83 40.34 20.17
N LEU A 660 5.75 39.67 20.58
CA LEU A 660 4.49 39.59 19.82
C LEU A 660 3.81 40.96 19.69
N ALA A 661 3.64 41.68 20.79
CA ALA A 661 3.02 43.00 20.81
C ALA A 661 3.88 44.04 20.08
N GLY A 662 5.20 43.98 20.27
CA GLY A 662 6.15 44.85 19.56
C GLY A 662 6.10 44.64 18.05
N ASN A 663 6.05 43.39 17.59
CA ASN A 663 5.90 43.07 16.17
C ASN A 663 4.59 43.62 15.59
N TYR A 664 3.47 43.43 16.29
CA TYR A 664 2.18 43.95 15.87
C TYR A 664 2.18 45.48 15.72
N ALA A 665 2.74 46.20 16.71
CA ALA A 665 2.86 47.65 16.67
C ALA A 665 3.72 48.14 15.48
N GLU A 666 4.80 47.44 15.18
CA GLU A 666 5.64 47.74 14.03
C GLU A 666 4.93 47.48 12.69
N LEU A 667 4.23 46.36 12.56
CA LEU A 667 3.42 46.05 11.39
C LEU A 667 2.36 47.12 11.15
N LYS A 668 1.68 47.54 12.23
CA LYS A 668 0.68 48.61 12.18
C LYS A 668 1.28 49.92 11.67
N THR A 669 2.48 50.26 12.12
CA THR A 669 3.19 51.48 11.70
C THR A 669 3.64 51.40 10.23
N ARG A 670 4.20 50.27 9.79
CA ARG A 670 4.74 50.11 8.43
C ARG A 670 3.67 49.93 7.35
N ARG A 671 2.53 49.35 7.70
CA ARG A 671 1.49 48.91 6.74
C ARG A 671 0.14 49.56 6.93
N GLY A 672 -0.07 50.28 8.03
CA GLY A 672 -1.29 51.04 8.24
C GLY A 672 -1.51 52.03 7.09
N THR A 673 -2.76 52.20 6.71
CA THR A 673 -3.17 53.22 5.74
C THR A 673 -4.14 54.20 6.43
N PRO A 674 -4.36 55.40 5.87
CA PRO A 674 -5.34 56.35 6.40
C PRO A 674 -6.78 55.81 6.46
N THR A 675 -7.07 54.68 5.80
CA THR A 675 -8.39 54.04 5.82
C THR A 675 -8.66 53.26 7.12
N GLY A 676 -7.63 53.04 7.94
CA GLY A 676 -7.70 52.16 9.11
C GLY A 676 -7.38 50.69 8.79
N LEU A 677 -7.25 50.34 7.50
CA LEU A 677 -6.83 49.01 7.04
C LEU A 677 -5.34 48.99 6.64
N PHE A 678 -4.83 47.79 6.43
CA PHE A 678 -3.42 47.50 6.14
C PHE A 678 -3.20 47.10 4.68
N TRP A 679 -2.07 47.51 4.13
CA TRP A 679 -1.67 47.15 2.76
C TRP A 679 -0.62 46.02 2.72
N SER A 680 -0.71 45.15 1.72
CA SER A 680 0.25 44.06 1.48
C SER A 680 0.68 44.00 0.01
N LYS A 681 1.88 43.46 -0.23
CA LYS A 681 2.32 43.03 -1.56
C LYS A 681 1.75 41.65 -1.83
N ASP A 682 1.33 41.40 -3.07
CA ASP A 682 0.93 40.07 -3.49
C ASP A 682 2.15 39.15 -3.62
N GLY A 683 3.18 39.55 -4.38
CA GLY A 683 4.38 38.75 -4.65
C GLY A 683 5.65 39.19 -3.92
N SER A 684 5.76 38.88 -2.63
CA SER A 684 7.06 38.85 -1.94
C SER A 684 6.99 37.98 -0.67
N TRP A 685 8.14 37.47 -0.21
CA TRP A 685 8.25 36.77 1.09
C TRP A 685 7.93 37.67 2.30
N LEU A 686 7.88 39.00 2.08
CA LEU A 686 7.44 40.03 3.03
C LEU A 686 5.99 40.50 2.76
N GLY A 687 5.24 39.78 1.92
CA GLY A 687 3.84 40.00 1.57
C GLY A 687 3.06 38.71 1.73
N ASP A 688 2.03 38.50 0.90
CA ASP A 688 1.15 37.33 1.04
C ASP A 688 1.73 36.03 0.46
N GLY A 689 2.83 36.09 -0.30
CA GLY A 689 3.36 34.95 -1.06
C GLY A 689 2.47 34.52 -2.24
N MET A 690 1.65 35.45 -2.76
CA MET A 690 0.62 35.22 -3.77
C MET A 690 0.88 35.97 -5.07
N GLU A 691 2.06 35.77 -5.66
CA GLU A 691 2.51 36.52 -6.83
C GLU A 691 1.68 36.27 -8.10
N VAL A 692 1.64 37.28 -8.98
CA VAL A 692 0.87 37.23 -10.23
C VAL A 692 -0.64 37.09 -9.97
N GLY A 693 -1.15 37.60 -8.84
CA GLY A 693 -2.59 37.72 -8.60
C GLY A 693 -3.24 38.73 -9.56
N ILE A 694 -4.51 38.55 -9.89
CA ILE A 694 -5.24 39.45 -10.80
C ILE A 694 -5.48 40.81 -10.12
N SER A 695 -5.79 40.78 -8.83
CA SER A 695 -5.99 41.99 -8.04
C SER A 695 -4.69 42.75 -7.78
N GLY A 696 -3.57 42.03 -7.63
CA GLY A 696 -2.26 42.56 -7.30
C GLY A 696 -2.16 43.06 -5.84
N GLN A 697 -1.19 43.94 -5.59
CA GLN A 697 -0.92 44.53 -4.29
C GLN A 697 -1.91 45.65 -3.90
N GLY A 698 -2.16 45.80 -2.59
CA GLY A 698 -3.08 46.80 -2.05
C GLY A 698 -3.61 46.47 -0.66
N ILE A 699 -4.79 47.00 -0.32
CA ILE A 699 -5.54 46.64 0.88
C ILE A 699 -6.29 45.35 0.56
N ARG A 700 -5.81 44.23 1.11
CA ARG A 700 -6.24 42.88 0.74
C ARG A 700 -6.98 42.20 1.89
N PRO A 701 -7.98 41.33 1.63
CA PRO A 701 -8.68 40.59 2.68
C PRO A 701 -7.76 39.75 3.58
N THR A 702 -6.63 39.25 3.05
CA THR A 702 -5.60 38.47 3.76
C THR A 702 -5.01 39.21 4.96
N ILE A 703 -4.14 40.19 4.72
CA ILE A 703 -3.41 40.92 5.77
C ILE A 703 -4.35 41.54 6.80
N ASN A 704 -5.51 42.03 6.37
CA ASN A 704 -6.49 42.63 7.28
C ASN A 704 -7.14 41.58 8.19
N SER A 705 -7.44 40.39 7.66
CA SER A 705 -7.88 39.27 8.50
C SER A 705 -6.79 38.81 9.46
N TYR A 706 -5.53 38.84 9.04
CA TYR A 706 -4.39 38.48 9.89
C TYR A 706 -4.18 39.50 11.01
N MET A 707 -4.28 40.80 10.72
CA MET A 707 -4.18 41.85 11.73
C MET A 707 -5.33 41.77 12.75
N TYR A 708 -6.55 41.52 12.29
CA TYR A 708 -7.69 41.20 13.18
C TYR A 708 -7.35 40.04 14.13
N ALA A 709 -6.91 38.92 13.56
CA ALA A 709 -6.63 37.71 14.34
C ALA A 709 -5.50 37.89 15.35
N GLN A 710 -4.47 38.64 14.97
CA GLN A 710 -3.37 38.98 15.87
C GLN A 710 -3.82 39.86 17.03
N ALA A 711 -4.64 40.90 16.76
CA ALA A 711 -5.20 41.74 17.80
C ALA A 711 -6.06 40.94 18.79
N ARG A 712 -6.93 40.05 18.31
CA ARG A 712 -7.72 39.15 19.19
C ARG A 712 -6.84 38.23 20.05
N ALA A 713 -5.80 37.65 19.46
CA ALA A 713 -4.88 36.80 20.22
C ALA A 713 -4.09 37.60 21.27
N LEU A 714 -3.60 38.79 20.92
CA LEU A 714 -2.92 39.69 21.86
C LEU A 714 -3.84 40.15 22.99
N ALA A 715 -5.12 40.41 22.70
CA ALA A 715 -6.11 40.74 23.71
C ALA A 715 -6.25 39.61 24.75
N TYR A 716 -6.35 38.36 24.30
CA TYR A 716 -6.38 37.19 25.19
C TYR A 716 -5.09 37.08 26.00
N ILE A 717 -3.92 37.27 25.37
CA ILE A 717 -2.63 37.18 26.07
C ILE A 717 -2.50 38.27 27.13
N ALA A 718 -2.93 39.50 26.82
CA ALA A 718 -2.97 40.61 27.78
C ALA A 718 -3.90 40.29 28.96
N GLU A 719 -5.07 39.70 28.70
CA GLU A 719 -6.02 39.30 29.73
C GLU A 719 -5.42 38.26 30.69
N ILE A 720 -4.81 37.18 30.18
CA ILE A 720 -4.17 36.17 31.04
C ILE A 720 -2.95 36.72 31.80
N ARG A 721 -2.37 37.85 31.36
CA ARG A 721 -1.31 38.60 32.07
C ARG A 721 -1.86 39.56 33.13
N GLY A 722 -3.18 39.76 33.20
CA GLY A 722 -3.82 40.75 34.08
C GLY A 722 -3.79 42.18 33.52
N GLU A 723 -3.38 42.38 32.27
CA GLU A 723 -3.27 43.68 31.61
C GLU A 723 -4.60 44.09 30.96
N THR A 724 -5.62 44.30 31.79
CA THR A 724 -7.02 44.51 31.35
C THR A 724 -7.19 45.65 30.35
N ASN A 725 -6.49 46.78 30.53
CA ASN A 725 -6.59 47.92 29.61
C ASN A 725 -6.05 47.57 28.21
N ALA A 726 -4.90 46.89 28.13
CA ALA A 726 -4.33 46.44 26.87
C ALA A 726 -5.26 45.43 26.18
N ALA A 727 -5.87 44.52 26.93
CA ALA A 727 -6.86 43.58 26.41
C ALA A 727 -8.07 44.29 25.77
N VAL A 728 -8.60 45.32 26.43
CA VAL A 728 -9.70 46.15 25.90
C VAL A 728 -9.29 46.89 24.63
N GLU A 729 -8.09 47.47 24.61
CA GLU A 729 -7.57 48.21 23.44
C GLU A 729 -7.41 47.31 22.22
N PHE A 730 -6.77 46.15 22.38
CA PHE A 730 -6.62 45.19 21.28
C PHE A 730 -7.96 44.64 20.78
N ASN A 731 -8.93 44.41 21.68
CA ASN A 731 -10.28 44.02 21.25
C ASN A 731 -10.96 45.11 20.43
N ARG A 732 -10.94 46.37 20.89
CA ARG A 732 -11.49 47.51 20.13
C ARG A 732 -10.82 47.67 18.77
N GLU A 733 -9.51 47.46 18.70
CA GLU A 733 -8.77 47.51 17.45
C GLU A 733 -9.20 46.39 16.49
N ALA A 734 -9.36 45.16 16.98
CA ALA A 734 -9.87 44.06 16.19
C ALA A 734 -11.30 44.36 15.67
N ASP A 735 -12.20 44.82 16.53
CA ASP A 735 -13.56 45.24 16.14
C ASP A 735 -13.52 46.33 15.06
N PHE A 736 -12.65 47.34 15.22
CA PHE A 736 -12.48 48.39 14.23
C PHE A 736 -11.98 47.87 12.88
N ILE A 737 -11.01 46.95 12.86
CA ILE A 737 -10.52 46.32 11.62
C ILE A 737 -11.65 45.54 10.94
N ALA A 738 -12.41 44.76 11.70
CA ALA A 738 -13.54 43.99 11.18
C ALA A 738 -14.57 44.92 10.52
N ASP A 739 -15.01 45.97 11.21
CA ASP A 739 -15.96 46.95 10.67
C ASP A 739 -15.43 47.61 9.39
N ARG A 740 -14.15 48.02 9.37
CA ARG A 740 -13.53 48.61 8.18
C ARG A 740 -13.46 47.63 7.01
N MET A 741 -13.23 46.34 7.26
CA MET A 741 -13.23 45.31 6.20
C MET A 741 -14.61 45.17 5.56
N MET A 742 -15.67 45.16 6.36
CA MET A 742 -17.05 45.14 5.87
C MET A 742 -17.39 46.41 5.11
N ASP A 743 -16.99 47.58 5.59
CA ASP A 743 -17.27 48.87 4.94
C ASP A 743 -16.53 49.06 3.60
N LEU A 744 -15.29 48.56 3.51
CA LEU A 744 -14.37 48.93 2.42
C LEU A 744 -14.08 47.80 1.44
N LEU A 745 -14.03 46.54 1.92
CA LEU A 745 -13.61 45.41 1.08
C LEU A 745 -14.79 44.59 0.56
N TRP A 746 -15.99 44.74 1.14
CA TRP A 746 -17.17 44.06 0.66
C TRP A 746 -17.77 44.76 -0.56
N ASP A 747 -17.86 44.03 -1.67
CA ASP A 747 -18.58 44.48 -2.86
C ASP A 747 -20.04 44.01 -2.76
N GLU A 748 -20.95 44.95 -2.53
CA GLU A 748 -22.38 44.64 -2.38
C GLU A 748 -23.02 44.06 -3.64
N LYS A 749 -22.54 44.47 -4.81
CA LYS A 749 -23.08 44.00 -6.09
C LYS A 749 -22.54 42.61 -6.41
N ALA A 750 -21.27 42.38 -6.15
CA ALA A 750 -20.65 41.08 -6.41
C ALA A 750 -20.90 40.06 -5.29
N GLY A 751 -21.33 40.51 -4.11
CA GLY A 751 -21.49 39.69 -2.93
C GLY A 751 -20.21 39.01 -2.47
N PHE A 752 -19.10 39.74 -2.48
CA PHE A 752 -17.79 39.15 -2.26
C PHE A 752 -16.78 40.15 -1.68
N PHE A 753 -15.86 39.68 -0.84
CA PHE A 753 -14.74 40.50 -0.36
C PHE A 753 -13.65 40.60 -1.43
N LYS A 754 -13.28 41.83 -1.80
CA LYS A 754 -12.33 42.13 -2.87
C LYS A 754 -11.22 43.07 -2.40
N VAL A 755 -10.19 43.20 -3.21
CA VAL A 755 -9.00 44.01 -2.93
C VAL A 755 -9.23 45.45 -3.37
N ILE A 756 -8.79 46.43 -2.57
CA ILE A 756 -8.55 47.80 -3.06
C ILE A 756 -7.09 47.87 -3.50
N ARG A 757 -6.83 48.07 -4.79
CA ARG A 757 -5.46 48.11 -5.32
C ARG A 757 -4.70 49.29 -4.73
N GLN A 758 -3.38 49.20 -4.64
CA GLN A 758 -2.54 50.28 -4.10
C GLN A 758 -2.81 51.64 -4.76
N LYS A 759 -2.97 51.67 -6.09
CA LYS A 759 -3.27 52.89 -6.86
C LYS A 759 -4.68 53.45 -6.61
N ASP A 760 -5.58 52.63 -6.06
CA ASP A 760 -7.00 52.91 -5.89
C ASP A 760 -7.37 53.17 -4.41
N ILE A 761 -6.38 53.25 -3.50
CA ILE A 761 -6.62 53.48 -2.05
C ILE A 761 -7.33 54.82 -1.80
N SER A 762 -6.95 55.88 -2.52
CA SER A 762 -7.56 57.21 -2.36
C SER A 762 -9.00 57.26 -2.86
N THR A 763 -9.31 56.54 -3.94
CA THR A 763 -10.66 56.46 -4.54
C THR A 763 -11.52 55.37 -3.90
N ARG A 764 -10.90 54.49 -3.10
CA ARG A 764 -11.51 53.29 -2.49
C ARG A 764 -12.14 52.36 -3.52
N LYS A 765 -11.62 52.35 -4.75
CA LYS A 765 -12.15 51.51 -5.82
C LYS A 765 -11.70 50.07 -5.63
N LEU A 766 -12.67 49.14 -5.60
CA LEU A 766 -12.40 47.71 -5.56
C LEU A 766 -11.90 47.19 -6.92
N ALA A 767 -10.97 46.25 -6.87
CA ALA A 767 -10.54 45.48 -8.02
C ALA A 767 -11.71 44.65 -8.53
N ASP A 768 -11.90 44.62 -9.85
CA ASP A 768 -13.02 43.89 -10.46
C ASP A 768 -12.71 42.40 -10.64
N VAL A 769 -12.41 41.70 -9.55
CA VAL A 769 -12.14 40.26 -9.54
C VAL A 769 -12.44 39.64 -8.18
N ARG A 770 -13.01 38.44 -8.18
CA ARG A 770 -13.10 37.55 -7.01
C ARG A 770 -11.90 36.59 -7.01
N GLU A 771 -11.20 36.55 -5.88
CA GLU A 771 -10.08 35.64 -5.62
C GLU A 771 -10.34 34.89 -4.33
N GLN A 772 -9.81 33.68 -4.16
CA GLN A 772 -10.03 32.85 -2.96
C GLN A 772 -9.70 33.57 -1.65
N ILE A 773 -8.80 34.56 -1.69
CA ILE A 773 -8.50 35.42 -0.54
C ILE A 773 -9.73 36.11 0.05
N GLY A 774 -10.80 36.31 -0.73
CA GLY A 774 -12.06 36.84 -0.25
C GLY A 774 -12.79 35.91 0.74
N PHE A 775 -12.41 34.64 0.84
CA PHE A 775 -12.90 33.71 1.87
C PHE A 775 -12.12 33.77 3.19
N VAL A 776 -10.90 34.33 3.18
CA VAL A 776 -10.02 34.39 4.36
C VAL A 776 -10.66 35.10 5.57
N PRO A 777 -11.55 36.11 5.45
CA PRO A 777 -12.23 36.68 6.62
C PRO A 777 -12.94 35.64 7.50
N TRP A 778 -13.52 34.59 6.91
CA TRP A 778 -14.18 33.51 7.66
C TRP A 778 -13.21 32.53 8.33
N TYR A 779 -11.93 32.51 7.93
CA TYR A 779 -10.90 31.75 8.65
C TYR A 779 -10.81 32.20 10.12
N PHE A 780 -11.07 33.47 10.39
CA PHE A 780 -11.03 34.07 11.73
C PHE A 780 -12.41 34.52 12.22
N SER A 781 -13.48 34.04 11.58
CA SER A 781 -14.86 34.35 11.92
C SER A 781 -15.14 35.86 12.02
N ILE A 782 -14.63 36.64 11.06
CA ILE A 782 -14.74 38.11 11.02
C ILE A 782 -16.13 38.62 10.61
N PRO A 783 -16.74 38.15 9.49
CA PRO A 783 -17.98 38.76 8.99
C PRO A 783 -19.12 38.69 10.02
N SER A 784 -19.97 39.73 10.06
CA SER A 784 -21.08 39.75 11.01
C SER A 784 -22.13 38.70 10.64
N LYS A 785 -22.49 37.86 11.62
CA LYS A 785 -23.45 36.76 11.43
C LYS A 785 -24.85 37.28 11.05
N GLY A 786 -25.52 36.58 10.13
CA GLY A 786 -26.91 36.88 9.76
C GLY A 786 -27.09 38.15 8.94
N LYS A 787 -26.01 38.68 8.36
CA LYS A 787 -26.04 39.86 7.47
C LYS A 787 -25.99 39.52 5.98
N GLY A 788 -25.92 38.24 5.63
CA GLY A 788 -25.96 37.77 4.24
C GLY A 788 -24.59 37.81 3.53
N TYR A 789 -23.50 38.01 4.26
CA TYR A 789 -22.14 37.91 3.70
C TYR A 789 -21.85 36.51 3.15
N GLU A 790 -22.57 35.50 3.64
CA GLU A 790 -22.41 34.10 3.28
C GLU A 790 -22.78 33.79 1.82
N ARG A 791 -23.46 34.71 1.11
CA ARG A 791 -23.67 34.62 -0.34
C ARG A 791 -22.38 34.51 -1.14
N ALA A 792 -21.25 34.95 -0.59
CA ALA A 792 -19.94 34.77 -1.20
C ALA A 792 -19.62 33.28 -1.47
N TRP A 793 -20.10 32.37 -0.62
CA TRP A 793 -19.83 30.93 -0.71
C TRP A 793 -20.49 30.26 -1.89
N GLU A 794 -21.53 30.86 -2.49
CA GLU A 794 -22.14 30.38 -3.74
C GLU A 794 -21.09 30.28 -4.86
N GLN A 795 -20.07 31.15 -4.82
CA GLN A 795 -19.01 31.18 -5.82
C GLN A 795 -18.05 30.00 -5.72
N LEU A 796 -17.98 29.31 -4.57
CA LEU A 796 -17.04 28.20 -4.38
C LEU A 796 -17.41 26.97 -5.23
N MET A 797 -18.72 26.69 -5.33
CA MET A 797 -19.25 25.52 -6.04
C MET A 797 -19.67 25.84 -7.48
N ASP A 798 -19.62 27.12 -7.87
CA ASP A 798 -19.88 27.57 -9.23
C ASP A 798 -18.70 27.20 -10.17
N PRO A 799 -18.93 26.46 -11.27
CA PRO A 799 -17.90 26.13 -12.27
C PRO A 799 -17.29 27.34 -12.98
N GLU A 800 -18.02 28.46 -13.10
CA GLU A 800 -17.48 29.73 -13.60
C GLU A 800 -16.87 30.57 -12.46
N GLY A 801 -17.12 30.18 -11.22
CA GLY A 801 -16.51 30.71 -10.01
C GLY A 801 -15.20 29.99 -9.71
N PHE A 802 -15.13 29.33 -8.56
CA PHE A 802 -13.90 28.67 -8.10
C PHE A 802 -13.89 27.15 -8.29
N PHE A 803 -15.01 26.51 -8.60
CA PHE A 803 -15.11 25.05 -8.58
C PHE A 803 -14.30 24.41 -9.72
N ALA A 804 -13.40 23.50 -9.38
CA ALA A 804 -12.67 22.69 -10.37
C ALA A 804 -12.31 21.28 -9.86
N PRO A 805 -12.09 20.30 -10.76
CA PRO A 805 -11.95 18.88 -10.41
C PRO A 805 -10.75 18.52 -9.51
N PHE A 806 -9.69 19.32 -9.49
CA PHE A 806 -8.47 19.08 -8.70
C PHE A 806 -8.19 20.18 -7.66
N GLY A 807 -9.23 20.91 -7.28
CA GLY A 807 -9.21 21.86 -6.18
C GLY A 807 -9.65 23.24 -6.66
N PRO A 808 -10.14 24.09 -5.74
CA PRO A 808 -10.65 25.40 -6.11
C PRO A 808 -9.57 26.26 -6.77
N THR A 809 -9.94 27.01 -7.80
CA THR A 809 -9.05 27.95 -8.49
C THR A 809 -8.75 29.17 -7.64
N THR A 810 -7.54 29.73 -7.72
CA THR A 810 -7.17 30.92 -6.91
C THR A 810 -7.94 32.19 -7.28
N ALA A 811 -8.43 32.28 -8.52
CA ALA A 811 -9.28 33.36 -9.04
C ALA A 811 -10.52 32.78 -9.72
N GLU A 812 -11.61 33.56 -9.79
CA GLU A 812 -12.83 33.14 -10.50
C GLU A 812 -12.56 32.88 -11.98
N GLN A 813 -13.06 31.76 -12.50
CA GLN A 813 -12.76 31.27 -13.85
C GLN A 813 -13.33 32.18 -14.95
N ARG A 814 -14.46 32.85 -14.69
CA ARG A 814 -15.08 33.80 -15.63
C ARG A 814 -14.29 35.09 -15.86
N HIS A 815 -13.33 35.42 -15.01
CA HIS A 815 -12.64 36.70 -15.13
C HIS A 815 -11.67 36.70 -16.34
N PRO A 816 -11.62 37.75 -17.18
CA PRO A 816 -10.76 37.78 -18.37
C PRO A 816 -9.26 37.60 -18.10
N GLY A 817 -8.82 37.92 -16.89
CA GLY A 817 -7.45 37.73 -16.39
C GLY A 817 -7.15 36.34 -15.83
N PHE A 818 -8.13 35.43 -15.77
CA PHE A 818 -7.94 34.04 -15.33
C PHE A 818 -6.99 33.31 -16.29
N ARG A 819 -5.91 32.71 -15.76
CA ARG A 819 -4.93 31.98 -16.58
C ARG A 819 -4.42 30.76 -15.83
N VAL A 820 -4.31 29.63 -16.54
CA VAL A 820 -3.55 28.45 -16.13
C VAL A 820 -2.50 28.23 -17.21
N ALA A 821 -1.28 28.73 -17.00
CA ALA A 821 -0.24 28.72 -18.02
C ALA A 821 0.94 27.82 -17.63
N TYR A 822 1.54 27.16 -18.61
CA TYR A 822 2.80 26.42 -18.48
C TYR A 822 4.04 27.27 -18.80
N GLN A 823 3.88 28.60 -18.98
CA GLN A 823 4.94 29.56 -19.32
C GLN A 823 4.88 30.83 -18.43
N GLY A 824 6.00 31.56 -18.25
CA GLY A 824 6.14 32.74 -17.37
C GLY A 824 6.75 32.48 -15.98
N HIS A 825 6.24 33.14 -14.93
CA HIS A 825 6.58 32.87 -13.51
C HIS A 825 5.95 31.55 -13.03
N GLU A 826 6.64 30.72 -12.23
CA GLU A 826 6.14 29.41 -11.78
C GLU A 826 5.07 29.46 -10.68
N CYS A 827 5.15 30.46 -9.81
CA CYS A 827 4.17 30.68 -8.75
C CYS A 827 2.99 31.55 -9.22
N GLN A 828 2.13 31.05 -10.11
CA GLN A 828 1.01 31.85 -10.63
C GLN A 828 -0.22 31.76 -9.70
N TRP A 829 -0.75 32.90 -9.27
CA TRP A 829 -1.96 32.99 -8.42
C TRP A 829 -3.20 33.58 -9.12
N ASN A 830 -3.15 33.75 -10.44
CA ASN A 830 -4.27 34.22 -11.26
C ASN A 830 -5.13 33.09 -11.85
N GLY A 831 -5.15 31.91 -11.23
CA GLY A 831 -5.98 30.81 -11.75
C GLY A 831 -5.67 29.42 -11.21
N PRO A 832 -4.41 28.97 -11.12
CA PRO A 832 -4.09 27.62 -10.65
C PRO A 832 -4.68 27.31 -9.28
N SER A 833 -4.92 26.03 -9.01
CA SER A 833 -5.24 25.58 -7.65
C SER A 833 -3.96 25.61 -6.81
N TRP A 834 -4.07 26.08 -5.57
CA TRP A 834 -2.99 26.10 -4.59
C TRP A 834 -3.44 25.38 -3.33
N PRO A 835 -2.69 24.38 -2.83
CA PRO A 835 -2.95 23.76 -1.53
C PRO A 835 -3.04 24.77 -0.38
N TYR A 836 -2.23 25.84 -0.42
CA TYR A 836 -2.28 26.94 0.55
C TYR A 836 -3.68 27.58 0.59
N ALA A 837 -4.16 28.10 -0.54
CA ALA A 837 -5.47 28.75 -0.63
C ALA A 837 -6.61 27.76 -0.34
N THR A 838 -6.49 26.52 -0.84
CA THR A 838 -7.48 25.46 -0.61
C THR A 838 -7.63 25.16 0.89
N ALA A 839 -6.52 25.07 1.62
CA ALA A 839 -6.53 24.85 3.06
C ALA A 839 -7.13 26.04 3.84
N GLN A 840 -6.83 27.27 3.43
CA GLN A 840 -7.47 28.47 4.00
C GLN A 840 -8.99 28.46 3.78
N THR A 841 -9.41 28.19 2.54
CA THR A 841 -10.81 28.13 2.15
C THR A 841 -11.56 27.02 2.89
N LEU A 842 -10.98 25.82 3.03
CA LEU A 842 -11.60 24.72 3.79
C LEU A 842 -11.68 25.02 5.29
N THR A 843 -10.69 25.69 5.88
CA THR A 843 -10.76 26.12 7.29
C THR A 843 -11.86 27.17 7.48
N ALA A 844 -11.91 28.18 6.61
CA ALA A 844 -12.94 29.20 6.61
C ALA A 844 -14.35 28.61 6.41
N MET A 845 -14.48 27.63 5.51
CA MET A 845 -15.71 26.92 5.24
C MET A 845 -16.17 26.11 6.46
N ALA A 846 -15.23 25.45 7.15
CA ALA A 846 -15.54 24.74 8.38
C ALA A 846 -16.06 25.68 9.46
N ASN A 847 -15.50 26.89 9.60
CA ASN A 847 -16.00 27.89 10.53
C ASN A 847 -17.39 28.39 10.14
N VAL A 848 -17.66 28.63 8.87
CA VAL A 848 -18.99 29.05 8.39
C VAL A 848 -20.05 28.01 8.70
N LEU A 849 -19.76 26.74 8.41
CA LEU A 849 -20.68 25.63 8.70
C LEU A 849 -20.89 25.39 10.20
N ASN A 850 -19.98 25.84 11.06
CA ASN A 850 -20.08 25.71 12.50
C ASN A 850 -20.77 26.91 13.16
N ASP A 851 -20.39 28.12 12.76
CA ASP A 851 -20.60 29.32 13.57
C ASP A 851 -21.64 30.26 12.98
N TYR A 852 -22.05 30.07 11.72
CA TYR A 852 -22.90 30.99 10.99
C TYR A 852 -24.25 30.35 10.60
N PRO A 853 -25.37 31.05 10.83
CA PRO A 853 -26.67 30.62 10.32
C PRO A 853 -26.74 30.92 8.81
N GLN A 854 -26.56 29.90 7.97
CA GLN A 854 -26.52 30.06 6.52
C GLN A 854 -26.94 28.80 5.77
N THR A 855 -27.28 28.95 4.49
CA THR A 855 -27.66 27.85 3.58
C THR A 855 -26.93 27.88 2.23
N ASN A 856 -26.01 28.83 2.04
CA ASN A 856 -25.28 29.04 0.78
C ASN A 856 -24.27 27.93 0.48
N ILE A 857 -23.82 27.22 1.52
CA ILE A 857 -22.90 26.09 1.40
C ILE A 857 -23.22 25.01 2.43
N SER A 858 -23.00 23.74 2.06
CA SER A 858 -23.41 22.58 2.88
C SER A 858 -22.24 21.73 3.39
N LYS A 859 -22.53 20.83 4.34
CA LYS A 859 -21.60 19.77 4.74
C LYS A 859 -21.20 18.88 3.55
N GLN A 860 -22.12 18.65 2.61
CA GLN A 860 -21.85 17.88 1.41
C GLN A 860 -20.79 18.56 0.53
N ASP A 861 -20.88 19.88 0.40
CA ASP A 861 -19.90 20.66 -0.36
C ASP A 861 -18.54 20.63 0.34
N TYR A 862 -18.50 20.74 1.68
CA TYR A 862 -17.25 20.64 2.45
C TYR A 862 -16.55 19.31 2.20
N PHE A 863 -17.32 18.22 2.34
CA PHE A 863 -16.81 16.88 2.13
C PHE A 863 -16.33 16.68 0.69
N LYS A 864 -17.06 17.19 -0.30
CA LYS A 864 -16.67 17.12 -1.71
C LYS A 864 -15.37 17.86 -1.99
N ILE A 865 -15.20 19.10 -1.52
CA ILE A 865 -13.95 19.85 -1.70
C ILE A 865 -12.79 19.19 -0.94
N LEU A 866 -13.04 18.65 0.26
CA LEU A 866 -12.04 17.90 1.01
C LEU A 866 -11.60 16.61 0.28
N GLN A 867 -12.53 15.87 -0.33
CA GLN A 867 -12.21 14.69 -1.16
C GLN A 867 -11.42 15.07 -2.42
N ILE A 868 -11.80 16.16 -3.09
CA ILE A 868 -11.06 16.71 -4.23
C ILE A 868 -9.62 17.06 -3.80
N TYR A 869 -9.46 17.71 -2.64
CA TYR A 869 -8.15 18.04 -2.10
C TYR A 869 -7.35 16.80 -1.68
N ALA A 870 -7.98 15.79 -1.08
CA ALA A 870 -7.33 14.52 -0.79
C ALA A 870 -6.85 13.82 -2.08
N ASN A 871 -7.67 13.86 -3.14
CA ASN A 871 -7.35 13.31 -4.46
C ASN A 871 -6.24 14.07 -5.19
N SER A 872 -6.09 15.37 -4.93
CA SER A 872 -5.03 16.17 -5.54
C SER A 872 -3.64 15.75 -5.07
N HIS A 873 -3.52 15.12 -3.88
CA HIS A 873 -2.26 14.65 -3.31
C HIS A 873 -1.70 13.38 -3.98
N ALA A 874 -1.61 13.38 -5.31
CA ALA A 874 -1.04 12.30 -6.09
C ALA A 874 -0.19 12.83 -7.23
N PHE A 875 0.83 12.06 -7.60
CA PHE A 875 1.70 12.42 -8.71
C PHE A 875 0.95 12.25 -10.04
N ARG A 876 0.89 13.36 -10.77
CA ARG A 876 0.22 13.50 -12.06
C ARG A 876 1.14 14.30 -12.95
N GLN A 877 1.47 13.74 -14.11
CA GLN A 877 2.39 14.38 -15.05
C GLN A 877 1.80 14.41 -16.45
N ILE A 878 1.90 15.56 -17.11
CA ILE A 878 1.71 15.66 -18.56
C ILE A 878 3.00 15.24 -19.27
N PRO A 879 2.95 14.29 -20.24
CA PRO A 879 4.12 13.93 -21.03
C PRO A 879 4.77 15.15 -21.70
N VAL A 880 6.11 15.21 -21.67
CA VAL A 880 6.89 16.32 -22.24
C VAL A 880 6.55 16.48 -23.73
N GLY A 881 6.13 17.68 -24.14
CA GLY A 881 5.71 17.99 -25.52
C GLY A 881 4.20 17.86 -25.79
N ALA A 882 3.42 17.42 -24.81
CA ALA A 882 1.98 17.18 -24.94
C ALA A 882 1.13 18.21 -24.16
N ALA A 883 1.61 19.45 -24.01
CA ALA A 883 0.98 20.51 -23.21
C ALA A 883 -0.47 20.85 -23.64
N GLU A 884 -0.86 20.47 -24.87
CA GLU A 884 -2.21 20.65 -25.41
C GLU A 884 -3.08 19.38 -25.34
N SER A 885 -2.53 18.23 -24.91
CA SER A 885 -3.18 16.93 -25.10
C SER A 885 -4.21 16.54 -24.03
N ASN A 886 -4.34 17.29 -22.92
CA ASN A 886 -5.13 16.89 -21.74
C ASN A 886 -4.80 15.49 -21.17
N VAL A 887 -3.74 14.81 -21.65
CA VAL A 887 -3.34 13.49 -21.19
C VAL A 887 -2.43 13.63 -19.98
N VAL A 888 -2.90 13.12 -18.83
CA VAL A 888 -2.13 13.05 -17.59
C VAL A 888 -1.87 11.59 -17.25
N VAL A 889 -0.61 11.24 -17.05
CA VAL A 889 -0.23 9.96 -16.44
C VAL A 889 -0.38 10.12 -14.93
N ARG A 890 -1.35 9.43 -14.35
CA ARG A 890 -1.48 9.30 -12.90
C ARG A 890 -0.62 8.13 -12.44
N LEU A 891 0.41 8.41 -11.64
CA LEU A 891 1.13 7.38 -10.92
C LEU A 891 0.47 7.18 -9.55
N ASP A 892 0.48 5.96 -9.02
CA ASP A 892 -0.02 5.67 -7.66
C ASP A 892 0.96 6.13 -6.56
N GLN A 893 1.72 7.20 -6.83
CA GLN A 893 2.66 7.81 -5.90
C GLN A 893 1.97 8.99 -5.18
N PRO A 894 1.91 9.00 -3.84
CA PRO A 894 1.48 10.18 -3.09
C PRO A 894 2.40 11.35 -3.40
N TRP A 895 1.84 12.53 -3.58
CA TRP A 895 2.61 13.72 -3.89
C TRP A 895 1.92 14.97 -3.36
N ILE A 896 2.69 15.95 -2.91
CA ILE A 896 2.23 17.30 -2.61
C ILE A 896 3.29 18.26 -3.11
N ASP A 897 2.85 19.30 -3.84
CA ASP A 897 3.71 20.29 -4.48
C ASP A 897 3.11 21.70 -4.34
N GLU A 898 3.75 22.69 -4.96
CA GLU A 898 3.45 24.10 -4.83
C GLU A 898 2.05 24.47 -5.36
N ASN A 899 1.80 24.22 -6.64
CA ASN A 899 0.52 24.49 -7.29
C ASN A 899 0.21 23.48 -8.40
N LEU A 900 -1.06 23.40 -8.77
CA LEU A 900 -1.52 22.43 -9.76
C LEU A 900 -2.52 23.03 -10.74
N ASN A 901 -2.53 22.43 -11.93
CA ASN A 901 -3.56 22.68 -12.91
C ASN A 901 -4.91 22.18 -12.34
N PRO A 902 -5.89 23.09 -12.15
CA PRO A 902 -7.15 22.76 -11.47
C PRO A 902 -8.04 21.80 -12.28
N GLN A 903 -7.78 21.65 -13.58
CA GLN A 903 -8.56 20.79 -14.49
C GLN A 903 -7.92 19.42 -14.71
N THR A 904 -6.58 19.34 -14.75
CA THR A 904 -5.87 18.09 -15.08
C THR A 904 -5.21 17.44 -13.87
N GLY A 905 -4.97 18.20 -12.80
CA GLY A 905 -4.29 17.73 -11.60
C GLY A 905 -2.77 17.64 -11.70
N ASP A 906 -2.19 18.07 -12.82
CA ASP A 906 -0.73 18.15 -13.03
C ASP A 906 -0.10 19.23 -12.14
N TRP A 907 1.05 18.92 -11.52
CA TRP A 907 1.76 19.86 -10.65
C TRP A 907 2.51 20.90 -11.49
N LEU A 908 1.85 22.04 -11.69
CA LEU A 908 2.19 23.07 -12.66
C LEU A 908 3.59 23.65 -12.42
N ALA A 909 3.90 24.05 -11.18
CA ALA A 909 5.22 24.58 -10.81
C ALA A 909 6.33 23.58 -11.12
N ARG A 910 6.15 22.30 -10.74
CA ARG A 910 7.10 21.22 -11.01
C ARG A 910 7.37 21.07 -12.51
N THR A 911 6.31 20.90 -13.31
CA THR A 911 6.42 20.75 -14.78
C THR A 911 7.16 21.92 -15.42
N ARG A 912 6.93 23.13 -14.91
CA ARG A 912 7.57 24.35 -15.43
C ARG A 912 9.05 24.45 -15.07
N LEU A 913 9.39 24.17 -13.82
CA LEU A 913 10.77 24.18 -13.33
C LEU A 913 11.63 23.14 -14.06
N GLU A 914 11.05 22.00 -14.43
CA GLU A 914 11.69 20.98 -15.25
C GLU A 914 12.04 21.49 -16.66
N VAL A 915 11.17 22.33 -17.25
CA VAL A 915 11.40 22.97 -18.56
C VAL A 915 12.37 24.14 -18.45
N GLN A 916 12.20 25.04 -17.49
CA GLN A 916 13.06 26.21 -17.29
C GLN A 916 14.50 25.83 -16.93
N GLY A 917 14.69 24.74 -16.18
CA GLY A 917 16.02 24.21 -15.84
C GLY A 917 16.87 23.83 -17.06
N LYS A 918 16.27 23.70 -18.25
CA LYS A 918 16.97 23.48 -19.53
C LYS A 918 17.48 24.78 -20.17
N ASN A 919 17.06 25.95 -19.68
CA ASN A 919 17.34 27.28 -20.27
C ASN A 919 18.32 28.15 -19.45
N GLY A 920 19.09 27.59 -18.50
CA GLY A 920 20.29 28.25 -17.93
C GLY A 920 20.29 28.57 -16.44
N HIS A 921 19.16 28.49 -15.72
CA HIS A 921 19.13 28.48 -14.25
C HIS A 921 18.43 27.19 -13.79
N LYS A 922 19.18 26.27 -13.17
CA LYS A 922 18.64 24.96 -12.78
C LYS A 922 18.11 25.04 -11.34
N PRO A 923 16.78 24.97 -11.13
CA PRO A 923 16.23 24.94 -9.77
C PRO A 923 16.69 23.67 -9.03
N PRO A 924 16.61 23.63 -7.68
CA PRO A 924 16.84 22.41 -6.91
C PRO A 924 16.02 21.24 -7.48
N LYS A 925 16.61 20.04 -7.50
CA LYS A 925 15.95 18.82 -8.00
C LYS A 925 14.63 18.63 -7.25
N GLU A 926 13.51 18.57 -7.98
CA GLU A 926 12.18 18.38 -7.39
C GLU A 926 11.89 19.39 -6.26
N ARG A 927 12.11 20.70 -6.53
CA ARG A 927 12.03 21.79 -5.55
C ARG A 927 10.80 21.70 -4.63
N GLY A 928 9.63 21.52 -5.23
CA GLY A 928 8.35 21.48 -4.52
C GLY A 928 7.91 20.09 -4.07
N LYS A 929 8.73 19.04 -4.20
CA LYS A 929 8.36 17.73 -3.66
C LYS A 929 8.22 17.79 -2.14
N ASP A 930 7.15 17.18 -1.64
CA ASP A 930 6.77 17.11 -0.22
C ASP A 930 6.50 18.50 0.40
N TYR A 931 6.17 19.51 -0.40
CA TYR A 931 6.08 20.91 0.04
C TYR A 931 5.14 21.14 1.22
N ASN A 932 5.66 21.81 2.26
CA ASN A 932 4.93 22.11 3.48
C ASN A 932 4.43 23.55 3.45
N HIS A 933 3.31 23.76 2.74
CA HIS A 933 2.74 25.08 2.53
C HIS A 933 1.20 25.08 2.68
N SER A 934 0.66 24.12 3.41
CA SER A 934 -0.79 23.95 3.59
C SER A 934 -1.10 23.05 4.78
N THR A 935 -2.36 23.02 5.24
CA THR A 935 -2.85 22.00 6.18
C THR A 935 -3.64 20.92 5.45
N PHE A 936 -3.78 19.75 6.07
CA PHE A 936 -4.72 18.69 5.69
C PHE A 936 -5.17 17.92 6.93
N CYS A 937 -4.23 17.50 7.77
CA CYS A 937 -4.55 16.77 9.00
C CYS A 937 -5.38 17.62 9.96
N ASP A 938 -5.11 18.92 10.06
CA ASP A 938 -5.93 19.85 10.84
C ASP A 938 -7.37 19.94 10.32
N LEU A 939 -7.59 19.83 9.00
CA LEU A 939 -8.93 19.84 8.39
C LEU A 939 -9.70 18.55 8.73
N ILE A 940 -9.01 17.41 8.77
CA ILE A 940 -9.60 16.15 9.22
C ILE A 940 -10.02 16.26 10.68
N ILE A 941 -9.13 16.76 11.54
CA ILE A 941 -9.36 16.83 12.99
C ILE A 941 -10.45 17.85 13.33
N THR A 942 -10.37 19.06 12.78
CA THR A 942 -11.22 20.19 13.21
C THR A 942 -12.46 20.43 12.37
N GLY A 943 -12.49 19.92 11.15
CA GLY A 943 -13.64 20.02 10.25
C GLY A 943 -14.36 18.69 10.11
N LEU A 944 -13.72 17.70 9.46
CA LEU A 944 -14.36 16.42 9.15
C LEU A 944 -14.85 15.68 10.39
N VAL A 945 -13.93 15.39 11.33
CA VAL A 945 -14.23 14.83 12.65
C VAL A 945 -14.84 15.89 13.56
N GLY A 946 -14.39 17.13 13.42
CA GLY A 946 -15.07 18.29 13.99
C GLY A 946 -14.65 18.65 15.41
N LEU A 947 -13.48 18.22 15.89
CA LEU A 947 -12.94 18.70 17.18
C LEU A 947 -12.70 20.21 17.11
N ARG A 948 -13.42 21.00 17.90
CA ARG A 948 -13.30 22.46 17.94
C ARG A 948 -12.45 22.86 19.15
N PRO A 949 -11.19 23.31 18.96
CA PRO A 949 -10.32 23.69 20.08
C PRO A 949 -10.90 24.88 20.85
N ARG A 950 -10.75 24.85 22.18
CA ARG A 950 -11.25 25.87 23.12
C ARG A 950 -10.23 26.15 24.20
N ALA A 951 -10.32 27.34 24.80
CA ALA A 951 -9.41 27.76 25.87
C ALA A 951 -9.86 27.30 27.26
N ASP A 952 -11.16 27.02 27.41
CA ASP A 952 -11.78 26.52 28.64
C ASP A 952 -11.62 25.00 28.79
N ASP A 953 -12.18 24.45 29.86
CA ASP A 953 -12.13 23.00 30.16
C ASP A 953 -13.29 22.23 29.52
N LEU A 954 -13.84 22.76 28.43
CA LEU A 954 -14.83 22.08 27.61
C LEU A 954 -14.18 21.48 26.36
N ILE A 955 -14.72 20.35 25.94
CA ILE A 955 -14.50 19.79 24.61
C ILE A 955 -15.76 19.99 23.78
N GLU A 956 -15.58 20.47 22.55
CA GLU A 956 -16.65 20.61 21.56
C GLU A 956 -16.29 19.78 20.33
N VAL A 957 -17.23 18.95 19.88
CA VAL A 957 -17.12 18.16 18.65
C VAL A 957 -18.36 18.41 17.81
N ASN A 958 -18.18 18.88 16.57
CA ASN A 958 -19.25 19.07 15.60
C ASN A 958 -18.80 18.57 14.22
N PRO A 959 -19.02 17.29 13.90
CA PRO A 959 -18.55 16.69 12.66
C PRO A 959 -19.18 17.34 11.42
N LEU A 960 -18.35 17.66 10.43
CA LEU A 960 -18.80 18.13 9.11
C LEU A 960 -18.94 17.01 8.08
N LEU A 961 -18.72 15.76 8.49
CA LEU A 961 -19.14 14.61 7.69
C LEU A 961 -20.65 14.67 7.44
N PRO A 962 -21.13 14.60 6.17
CA PRO A 962 -22.55 14.61 5.89
C PRO A 962 -23.22 13.35 6.46
N PRO A 963 -24.49 13.43 6.89
CA PRO A 963 -25.24 12.26 7.33
C PRO A 963 -25.19 11.13 6.30
N ASP A 964 -25.21 9.89 6.78
CA ASP A 964 -25.24 8.67 5.96
C ASP A 964 -24.09 8.50 4.95
N THR A 965 -23.02 9.30 5.06
CA THR A 965 -21.85 9.20 4.18
C THR A 965 -20.92 8.07 4.59
N TRP A 966 -20.58 7.97 5.88
CA TRP A 966 -19.80 6.85 6.43
C TRP A 966 -20.53 6.19 7.58
N ASP A 967 -20.46 4.85 7.61
CA ASP A 967 -20.96 4.06 8.73
C ASP A 967 -20.09 4.20 9.98
N TRP A 968 -18.82 4.57 9.85
CA TRP A 968 -17.92 4.71 10.98
C TRP A 968 -16.73 5.63 10.69
N PHE A 969 -16.13 6.20 11.73
CA PHE A 969 -14.76 6.72 11.73
C PHE A 969 -14.22 6.71 13.17
N CYS A 970 -12.90 6.77 13.32
CA CYS A 970 -12.28 6.98 14.62
C CYS A 970 -11.07 7.91 14.48
N LEU A 971 -11.02 8.94 15.32
CA LEU A 971 -9.83 9.75 15.57
C LEU A 971 -9.38 9.44 16.99
N ASP A 972 -8.18 8.92 17.16
CA ASP A 972 -7.69 8.38 18.41
C ASP A 972 -6.35 8.98 18.82
N LYS A 973 -6.07 8.95 20.12
CA LYS A 973 -4.83 9.43 20.74
C LYS A 973 -4.52 10.91 20.48
N VAL A 974 -5.53 11.75 20.32
CA VAL A 974 -5.34 13.20 20.17
C VAL A 974 -4.83 13.76 21.50
N SER A 975 -3.68 14.43 21.50
CA SER A 975 -3.24 15.20 22.67
C SER A 975 -4.00 16.52 22.69
N TYR A 976 -4.86 16.74 23.68
CA TYR A 976 -5.66 17.95 23.79
C TYR A 976 -5.88 18.31 25.25
N ARG A 977 -5.50 19.53 25.64
CA ARG A 977 -5.67 20.07 27.00
C ARG A 977 -5.11 19.14 28.09
N ASN A 978 -3.93 18.56 27.86
CA ASN A 978 -3.26 17.57 28.71
C ASN A 978 -4.00 16.23 28.89
N ARG A 979 -4.96 15.94 28.02
CA ARG A 979 -5.74 14.70 27.98
C ARG A 979 -5.50 13.96 26.67
N THR A 980 -5.73 12.65 26.68
CA THR A 980 -5.79 11.85 25.47
C THR A 980 -7.24 11.71 25.02
N ILE A 981 -7.58 12.30 23.88
CA ILE A 981 -8.95 12.31 23.34
C ILE A 981 -9.10 11.26 22.24
N THR A 982 -10.23 10.54 22.28
CA THR A 982 -10.71 9.66 21.22
C THR A 982 -12.12 10.10 20.81
N ILE A 983 -12.37 10.25 19.51
CA ILE A 983 -13.68 10.56 18.93
C ILE A 983 -14.05 9.44 17.97
N ILE A 984 -15.20 8.81 18.19
CA ILE A 984 -15.65 7.64 17.46
C ILE A 984 -17.03 7.90 16.90
N TRP A 985 -17.23 7.65 15.61
CA TRP A 985 -18.55 7.46 15.03
C TRP A 985 -18.70 5.99 14.64
N ASP A 986 -19.81 5.37 15.04
CA ASP A 986 -20.19 4.03 14.61
C ASP A 986 -21.71 3.96 14.49
N LYS A 987 -22.23 4.03 13.27
CA LYS A 987 -23.66 4.00 12.98
C LYS A 987 -24.33 2.72 13.48
N THR A 988 -23.61 1.59 13.45
CA THR A 988 -24.15 0.26 13.78
C THR A 988 -23.79 -0.23 15.17
N GLY A 989 -22.73 0.34 15.76
CA GLY A 989 -22.11 -0.11 17.00
C GLY A 989 -21.24 -1.37 16.87
N ARG A 990 -21.10 -1.93 15.67
CA ARG A 990 -20.38 -3.19 15.43
C ARG A 990 -18.89 -2.99 15.17
N LYS A 991 -18.46 -1.82 14.68
CA LYS A 991 -17.06 -1.58 14.28
C LYS A 991 -16.14 -1.52 15.49
N PHE A 992 -16.55 -0.83 16.55
CA PHE A 992 -15.74 -0.62 17.75
C PHE A 992 -16.33 -1.28 19.02
N GLY A 993 -17.48 -1.94 18.92
CA GLY A 993 -18.09 -2.68 20.03
C GLY A 993 -18.55 -1.79 21.20
N LYS A 994 -18.81 -0.50 20.95
CA LYS A 994 -19.25 0.48 21.96
C LYS A 994 -20.73 0.85 21.86
N GLY A 995 -21.48 0.20 20.97
CA GLY A 995 -22.86 0.56 20.63
C GLY A 995 -22.92 1.67 19.55
N PRO A 996 -24.10 1.95 18.99
CA PRO A 996 -24.24 2.91 17.91
C PRO A 996 -24.15 4.36 18.42
N GLY A 997 -23.56 5.25 17.62
CA GLY A 997 -23.53 6.69 17.86
C GLY A 997 -22.17 7.34 17.70
N LEU A 998 -22.11 8.62 18.07
CA LEU A 998 -20.91 9.42 18.24
C LEU A 998 -20.48 9.37 19.71
N PHE A 999 -19.23 9.01 19.98
CA PHE A 999 -18.63 8.90 21.31
C PHE A 999 -17.43 9.83 21.43
N ILE A 1000 -17.28 10.44 22.61
CA ILE A 1000 -16.09 11.20 22.98
C ILE A 1000 -15.53 10.58 24.24
N LEU A 1001 -14.26 10.19 24.19
CA LEU A 1001 -13.52 9.64 25.32
C LEU A 1001 -12.37 10.56 25.67
N ALA A 1002 -12.14 10.75 26.97
CA ALA A 1002 -10.95 11.37 27.53
C ALA A 1002 -10.24 10.35 28.43
N ASP A 1003 -8.96 10.12 28.15
CA ASP A 1003 -8.12 9.12 28.84
C ASP A 1003 -8.77 7.72 28.88
N GLY A 1004 -9.46 7.35 27.79
CA GLY A 1004 -10.19 6.09 27.63
C GLY A 1004 -11.58 6.04 28.27
N ARG A 1005 -11.96 7.06 29.04
CA ARG A 1005 -13.27 7.16 29.68
C ARG A 1005 -14.23 7.94 28.81
N GLU A 1006 -15.43 7.40 28.59
CA GLU A 1006 -16.47 8.13 27.87
C GLU A 1006 -16.94 9.35 28.68
N ILE A 1007 -16.87 10.52 28.05
CA ILE A 1007 -17.33 11.79 28.64
C ILE A 1007 -18.55 12.37 27.93
N ALA A 1008 -18.85 11.89 26.71
CA ALA A 1008 -20.02 12.29 25.96
C ALA A 1008 -20.45 11.24 24.93
N ARG A 1009 -21.75 11.24 24.60
CA ARG A 1009 -22.33 10.46 23.51
C ARG A 1009 -23.45 11.22 22.80
N ALA A 1010 -23.67 10.92 21.53
CA ALA A 1010 -24.84 11.34 20.77
C ALA A 1010 -25.30 10.21 19.81
N PRO A 1011 -26.60 10.05 19.56
CA PRO A 1011 -27.12 8.98 18.67
C PRO A 1011 -26.82 9.23 17.19
N SER A 1012 -26.45 10.46 16.82
CA SER A 1012 -26.20 10.91 15.45
C SER A 1012 -24.98 11.82 15.39
N LEU A 1013 -24.48 12.09 14.18
CA LEU A 1013 -23.46 13.12 13.93
C LEU A 1013 -24.04 14.52 14.16
N SER A 1014 -23.97 14.98 15.41
CA SER A 1014 -24.43 16.31 15.85
C SER A 1014 -23.35 17.00 16.67
N ARG A 1015 -23.53 18.31 16.91
CA ARG A 1015 -22.69 19.05 17.87
C ARG A 1015 -22.85 18.46 19.27
N VAL A 1016 -21.73 18.17 19.92
CA VAL A 1016 -21.63 17.67 21.29
C VAL A 1016 -20.64 18.53 22.06
N VAL A 1017 -21.02 18.94 23.27
CA VAL A 1017 -20.16 19.67 24.20
C VAL A 1017 -20.12 18.91 25.53
N ALA A 1018 -18.93 18.73 26.10
CA ALA A 1018 -18.75 18.05 27.38
C ALA A 1018 -17.60 18.67 28.19
N SER A 1019 -17.56 18.36 29.48
CA SER A 1019 -16.50 18.79 30.39
C SER A 1019 -15.33 17.80 30.37
N LEU A 1020 -14.11 18.32 30.43
CA LEU A 1020 -12.85 17.54 30.55
C LEU A 1020 -12.45 17.24 32.02
N THR A 1021 -13.21 17.74 33.00
CA THR A 1021 -12.84 17.76 34.42
C THR A 1021 -13.58 16.73 35.30
N ARG A 1022 -14.05 15.61 34.73
CA ARG A 1022 -14.71 14.53 35.50
C ARG A 1022 -13.80 13.35 35.84
#